data_AF-A4FL02-F1
#
_entry.id   AF-A4FL02-F1
#
_cell.length_a   1.000
_cell.length_b   1.000
_cell.length_c   1.000
_cell.angle_alpha   90.00
_cell.angle_beta   90.00
_cell.angle_gamma   90.00
#
_symmetry.space_group_name_H-M   'P 1'
#
loop_
_entity.id
_entity.type
_entity.pdbx_description
1 polymer ?
#
loop_
_entity_poly.entity_id
_entity_poly.type
_entity_poly.pdbx_seq_one_letter_code
_entity_poly.pdbx_strand_id
1 'polypeptide(L)'
;MGAFHAGHESLMEAARRECDVVVVSLFVNPAQFSDDGGFETYPRDERRDAAIAARQGVDVLFAPETAEIYPDGFATTVSVGGRLVEMLRRTGLTKDGQLPGMCTVITKLFNIVQPDVAYFGEKDLPHWVAVERLVRDLNLPASVKVLPTVREPDGLAMSSRNVHLGEHRPKAVALPRALRAAADSLSNGATETAVLRERALAAMAAEVSSGDVELEYFEVLDIETLEPVETIKDPVLFAIGARVGPVSLLDILRPDLGVPSPRDPATEVATHGGGDRQRDAHPGHLSADPSSHIEISRHSFDERIGLVKQLLDGTGESYESLSSSLSESDVRGNIENFVGAVPVPLGLCGPLDIRGTEARGTFAVPMSTLEGTLLASYSRGAKVMNLSGGCETLVYGDYFLRATQLTTNSLDESARLIAWCREHEETIRGLAVASSGHLGVTGVSYDCVGTSVILSLRCTTGDAMGSNMASKAVSRVSDYVKTNSGLVQEEFVPYPEDKKNIPARKKGKKVIARTVLKEDVVRKMTRVGLDQLASYIRNYKNVLALHGSPSLNIHAVNGMAALFQAFGQDMAYLGECSQAVVDCRFLPSGDLEVSITLPTLILGTVGGGTGLPAFRATLSVVDCYGTGKARKLAEIMAAVILGGEIGCAAAQCSNEFVAAHEFLGKNRPTDAVVQVARPRLPVGESVNDATRSLA
;
A
#
# COMPACT_ATOMS: atom_id res chain seq x y z
N MET A 1 -10.17 29.37 1.56
CA MET A 1 -10.76 30.64 2.05
C MET A 1 -11.02 31.67 0.95
N GLY A 2 -10.39 31.59 -0.23
CA GLY A 2 -10.62 32.57 -1.32
C GLY A 2 -9.59 33.69 -1.35
N ALA A 3 -9.81 34.66 -2.23
CA ALA A 3 -8.84 35.67 -2.65
C ALA A 3 -7.54 35.01 -3.16
N PHE A 4 -7.67 34.21 -4.23
CA PHE A 4 -6.54 33.50 -4.82
C PHE A 4 -5.46 34.46 -5.32
N HIS A 5 -4.21 34.01 -5.17
CA HIS A 5 -2.96 34.71 -5.47
C HIS A 5 -1.93 33.67 -5.94
N ALA A 6 -0.74 34.08 -6.38
CA ALA A 6 0.21 33.15 -6.99
C ALA A 6 0.63 31.98 -6.07
N GLY A 7 0.67 32.20 -4.74
CA GLY A 7 0.86 31.09 -3.78
C GLY A 7 -0.27 30.03 -3.76
N HIS A 8 -1.51 30.37 -4.12
CA HIS A 8 -2.57 29.37 -4.32
C HIS A 8 -2.45 28.75 -5.71
N GLU A 9 -2.10 29.54 -6.72
CA GLU A 9 -1.90 29.07 -8.09
C GLU A 9 -0.79 28.01 -8.15
N SER A 10 0.30 28.15 -7.38
CA SER A 10 1.35 27.13 -7.29
C SER A 10 0.86 25.81 -6.69
N LEU A 11 -0.06 25.85 -5.71
CA LEU A 11 -0.67 24.63 -5.17
C LEU A 11 -1.56 23.96 -6.23
N MET A 12 -2.34 24.76 -6.96
CA MET A 12 -3.21 24.26 -8.04
C MET A 12 -2.40 23.67 -9.19
N GLU A 13 -1.31 24.32 -9.59
CA GLU A 13 -0.40 23.86 -10.65
C GLU A 13 0.27 22.54 -10.26
N ALA A 14 0.78 22.43 -9.03
CA ALA A 14 1.37 21.19 -8.54
C ALA A 14 0.33 20.06 -8.46
N ALA A 15 -0.87 20.34 -7.91
CA ALA A 15 -1.96 19.38 -7.89
C ALA A 15 -2.35 18.94 -9.29
N ARG A 16 -2.41 19.87 -10.26
CA ARG A 16 -2.74 19.57 -11.65
C ARG A 16 -1.71 18.69 -12.32
N ARG A 17 -0.43 18.91 -12.01
CA ARG A 17 0.69 18.12 -12.54
C ARG A 17 0.73 16.70 -12.00
N GLU A 18 0.23 16.48 -10.79
CA GLU A 18 0.45 15.24 -10.04
C GLU A 18 -0.82 14.42 -9.78
N CYS A 19 -2.01 14.99 -10.02
CA CYS A 19 -3.30 14.35 -9.77
C CYS A 19 -4.20 14.40 -11.01
N ASP A 20 -5.06 13.38 -11.15
CA ASP A 20 -6.00 13.24 -12.27
C ASP A 20 -7.22 14.15 -12.15
N VAL A 21 -7.67 14.42 -10.92
CA VAL A 21 -8.78 15.34 -10.62
C VAL A 21 -8.35 16.33 -9.55
N VAL A 22 -8.49 17.61 -9.84
CA VAL A 22 -8.15 18.70 -8.92
C VAL A 22 -9.43 19.37 -8.43
N VAL A 23 -9.65 19.27 -7.11
CA VAL A 23 -10.74 19.94 -6.42
C VAL A 23 -10.16 21.07 -5.56
N VAL A 24 -10.69 22.28 -5.72
CA VAL A 24 -10.33 23.43 -4.89
C VAL A 24 -11.54 23.86 -4.07
N SER A 25 -11.38 23.92 -2.75
CA SER A 25 -12.39 24.48 -1.86
C SER A 25 -12.32 26.01 -1.83
N LEU A 26 -13.42 26.66 -2.24
CA LEU A 26 -13.63 28.09 -2.09
C LEU A 26 -14.66 28.34 -1.00
N PHE A 27 -14.22 28.22 0.25
CA PHE A 27 -15.06 28.40 1.43
C PHE A 27 -14.34 29.26 2.48
N VAL A 28 -14.96 30.37 2.88
CA VAL A 28 -14.53 31.17 4.05
C VAL A 28 -15.20 30.57 5.26
N ASN A 29 -14.44 29.86 6.10
CA ASN A 29 -15.00 29.18 7.26
C ASN A 29 -15.23 30.15 8.43
N PRO A 30 -16.48 30.43 8.84
CA PRO A 30 -16.75 31.31 9.98
C PRO A 30 -16.14 30.81 11.29
N ALA A 31 -16.07 29.49 11.49
CA ALA A 31 -15.57 28.87 12.72
C ALA A 31 -14.06 29.09 12.95
N GLN A 32 -13.33 29.61 11.97
CA GLN A 32 -11.91 29.98 12.07
C GLN A 32 -11.68 31.45 12.47
N PHE A 33 -12.73 32.27 12.53
CA PHE A 33 -12.64 33.68 12.91
C PHE A 33 -13.09 33.89 14.35
N SER A 34 -12.46 34.85 15.02
CA SER A 34 -12.93 35.42 16.28
C SER A 34 -14.05 36.44 16.04
N ASP A 35 -14.76 36.84 17.10
CA ASP A 35 -15.83 37.86 17.06
C ASP A 35 -15.31 39.30 16.78
N ASP A 36 -14.09 39.45 16.26
CA ASP A 36 -13.41 40.73 15.99
C ASP A 36 -13.70 41.33 14.61
N GLY A 37 -14.71 40.81 13.89
CA GLY A 37 -15.12 41.31 12.57
C GLY A 37 -14.24 40.86 11.39
N GLY A 38 -13.26 39.98 11.64
CA GLY A 38 -12.36 39.46 10.59
C GLY A 38 -13.07 38.62 9.51
N PHE A 39 -14.21 38.01 9.83
CA PHE A 39 -15.00 37.23 8.88
C PHE A 39 -15.70 38.12 7.83
N GLU A 40 -16.28 39.23 8.27
CA GLU A 40 -17.06 40.17 7.44
C GLU A 40 -16.16 40.97 6.50
N THR A 41 -14.93 41.24 6.94
CA THR A 41 -13.93 42.03 6.20
C THR A 41 -13.01 41.19 5.32
N TYR A 42 -13.12 39.85 5.36
CA TYR A 42 -12.29 38.96 4.55
C TYR A 42 -12.59 39.14 3.04
N PRO A 43 -11.57 39.23 2.17
CA PRO A 43 -11.79 39.50 0.75
C PRO A 43 -12.49 38.31 0.07
N ARG A 44 -13.59 38.60 -0.65
CA ARG A 44 -14.39 37.61 -1.37
C ARG A 44 -14.68 38.11 -2.78
N ASP A 45 -14.20 37.37 -3.77
CA ASP A 45 -14.56 37.57 -5.18
C ASP A 45 -14.59 36.22 -5.88
N GLU A 46 -15.72 35.53 -5.76
CA GLU A 46 -15.90 34.19 -6.30
C GLU A 46 -15.71 34.13 -7.81
N ARG A 47 -16.08 35.18 -8.54
CA ARG A 47 -15.91 35.23 -10.00
C ARG A 47 -14.45 35.31 -10.38
N ARG A 48 -13.68 36.17 -9.71
CA ARG A 48 -12.23 36.28 -9.90
C ARG A 48 -11.53 34.98 -9.54
N ASP A 49 -11.88 34.40 -8.40
CA ASP A 49 -11.26 33.17 -7.91
C ASP A 49 -11.60 31.96 -8.80
N ALA A 50 -12.84 31.85 -9.29
CA ALA A 50 -13.22 30.84 -10.27
C ALA A 50 -12.46 31.00 -11.59
N ALA A 51 -12.27 32.24 -12.06
CA ALA A 51 -11.47 32.49 -13.25
C ALA A 51 -9.99 32.12 -13.06
N ILE A 52 -9.42 32.31 -11.87
CA ILE A 52 -8.05 31.88 -11.54
C ILE A 52 -7.98 30.35 -11.53
N ALA A 53 -8.88 29.68 -10.80
CA ALA A 53 -8.92 28.22 -10.71
C ALA A 53 -9.07 27.55 -12.09
N ALA A 54 -9.95 28.08 -12.94
CA ALA A 54 -10.15 27.59 -14.30
C ALA A 54 -8.87 27.69 -15.16
N ARG A 55 -8.09 28.78 -15.03
CA ARG A 55 -6.81 28.92 -15.74
C ARG A 55 -5.74 27.92 -15.29
N GLN A 56 -5.80 27.51 -14.02
CA GLN A 56 -4.87 26.52 -13.45
C GLN A 56 -5.32 25.07 -13.70
N GLY A 57 -6.39 24.85 -14.47
CA GLY A 57 -6.86 23.50 -14.82
C GLY A 57 -7.56 22.76 -13.68
N VAL A 58 -8.14 23.50 -12.72
CA VAL A 58 -8.97 22.93 -11.64
C VAL A 58 -10.27 22.36 -12.23
N ASP A 59 -10.56 21.09 -11.94
CA ASP A 59 -11.75 20.39 -12.46
C ASP A 59 -13.02 20.77 -11.70
N VAL A 60 -12.90 20.93 -10.37
CA VAL A 60 -14.02 21.25 -9.49
C VAL A 60 -13.65 22.39 -8.55
N LEU A 61 -14.38 23.50 -8.66
CA LEU A 61 -14.38 24.54 -7.64
C LEU A 61 -15.53 24.27 -6.66
N PHE A 62 -15.20 23.71 -5.50
CA PHE A 62 -16.17 23.39 -4.46
C PHE A 62 -16.42 24.64 -3.59
N ALA A 63 -17.52 25.35 -3.87
CA ALA A 63 -17.89 26.62 -3.24
C ALA A 63 -19.25 26.51 -2.51
N PRO A 64 -19.33 25.79 -1.38
CA PRO A 64 -20.57 25.58 -0.65
C PRO A 64 -21.01 26.83 0.13
N GLU A 65 -22.31 26.97 0.35
CA GLU A 65 -22.84 27.94 1.32
C GLU A 65 -22.51 27.50 2.75
N THR A 66 -22.47 28.45 3.70
CA THR A 66 -22.19 28.16 5.11
C THR A 66 -23.16 27.14 5.70
N ALA A 67 -24.45 27.21 5.35
CA ALA A 67 -25.48 26.27 5.84
C ALA A 67 -25.28 24.82 5.34
N GLU A 68 -24.61 24.62 4.19
CA GLU A 68 -24.32 23.29 3.66
C GLU A 68 -23.18 22.61 4.45
N ILE A 69 -22.24 23.40 4.97
CA ILE A 69 -21.16 22.91 5.83
C ILE A 69 -21.59 22.86 7.30
N TYR A 70 -22.35 23.84 7.75
CA TYR A 70 -22.82 24.02 9.12
C TYR A 70 -24.34 24.17 9.15
N PRO A 71 -25.10 23.04 9.11
CA PRO A 71 -26.56 23.08 9.17
C PRO A 71 -27.08 23.61 10.50
N ASP A 72 -28.34 24.02 10.54
CA ASP A 72 -29.00 24.51 11.76
C ASP A 72 -28.81 23.54 12.93
N GLY A 73 -28.31 24.04 14.06
CA GLY A 73 -28.04 23.24 15.25
C GLY A 73 -26.74 22.43 15.21
N PHE A 74 -25.80 22.72 14.29
CA PHE A 74 -24.50 22.07 14.24
C PHE A 74 -23.74 22.18 15.57
N ALA A 75 -23.40 21.02 16.16
CA ALA A 75 -22.85 20.91 17.52
C ALA A 75 -21.54 20.12 17.60
N THR A 76 -20.89 19.84 16.46
CA THR A 76 -19.69 18.99 16.39
C THR A 76 -18.43 19.81 16.23
N THR A 77 -17.42 19.53 17.05
CA THR A 77 -16.09 20.14 16.94
C THR A 77 -15.03 19.04 16.89
N VAL A 78 -14.11 19.14 15.93
CA VAL A 78 -12.90 18.31 15.87
C VAL A 78 -11.74 19.15 16.39
N SER A 79 -11.01 18.63 17.37
CA SER A 79 -9.82 19.28 17.90
C SER A 79 -8.66 18.29 17.96
N VAL A 80 -7.48 18.76 17.56
CA VAL A 80 -6.23 18.05 17.80
C VAL A 80 -5.78 18.41 19.22
N GLY A 81 -5.32 17.42 19.98
CA GLY A 81 -4.83 17.60 21.35
C GLY A 81 -3.33 17.33 21.48
N GLY A 82 -2.86 17.32 22.73
CA GLY A 82 -1.48 16.98 23.08
C GLY A 82 -0.48 18.12 22.88
N ARG A 83 0.81 17.78 23.05
CA ARG A 83 1.95 18.71 23.07
C ARG A 83 1.98 19.64 21.85
N LEU A 84 1.60 19.13 20.68
CA LEU A 84 1.55 19.89 19.43
C LEU A 84 0.63 21.12 19.50
N VAL A 85 -0.60 20.97 20.00
CA VAL A 85 -1.54 22.10 20.11
C VAL A 85 -1.16 23.06 21.23
N GLU A 86 -0.54 22.55 22.29
CA GLU A 86 0.06 23.40 23.31
C GLU A 86 1.20 24.25 22.73
N MET A 87 2.07 23.67 21.89
CA MET A 87 3.18 24.40 21.26
C MET A 87 2.68 25.43 20.24
N LEU A 88 1.73 25.09 19.37
CA LEU A 88 1.13 26.05 18.42
C LEU A 88 0.46 27.25 19.11
N ARG A 89 -0.11 27.05 20.32
CA ARG A 89 -0.67 28.15 21.12
C ARG A 89 0.42 28.96 21.82
N ARG A 90 1.39 28.29 22.43
CA ARG A 90 2.47 28.92 23.20
C ARG A 90 3.41 29.76 22.34
N THR A 91 3.60 29.38 21.08
CA THR A 91 4.45 30.08 20.11
C THR A 91 3.75 31.25 19.42
N GLY A 92 2.46 31.48 19.69
CA GLY A 92 1.66 32.53 19.03
C GLY A 92 1.28 32.22 17.58
N LEU A 93 1.65 31.04 17.07
CA LEU A 93 1.37 30.59 15.70
C LEU A 93 -0.14 30.46 15.40
N THR A 94 -0.98 30.27 16.42
CA THR A 94 -2.45 30.22 16.28
C THR A 94 -3.14 30.94 17.43
N LYS A 95 -4.27 31.61 17.16
CA LYS A 95 -5.16 32.15 18.21
C LYS A 95 -6.15 31.08 18.70
N ASP A 96 -6.64 31.25 19.93
CA ASP A 96 -7.63 30.35 20.51
C ASP A 96 -8.89 30.22 19.63
N GLY A 97 -9.39 28.99 19.48
CA GLY A 97 -10.58 28.67 18.67
C GLY A 97 -10.34 28.49 17.16
N GLN A 98 -9.31 29.09 16.58
CA GLN A 98 -9.03 29.00 15.14
C GLN A 98 -8.69 27.57 14.69
N LEU A 99 -7.87 26.87 15.47
CA LEU A 99 -7.40 25.53 15.15
C LEU A 99 -8.52 24.48 15.20
N PRO A 100 -9.38 24.40 16.25
CA PRO A 100 -10.56 23.53 16.23
C PRO A 100 -11.53 23.82 15.07
N GLY A 101 -11.78 25.10 14.75
CA GLY A 101 -12.61 25.48 13.60
C GLY A 101 -12.02 24.98 12.28
N MET A 102 -10.69 25.09 12.13
CA MET A 102 -9.94 24.56 10.99
C MET A 102 -10.00 23.05 10.89
N CYS A 103 -9.72 22.34 11.98
CA CYS A 103 -9.75 20.89 12.04
C CYS A 103 -11.15 20.36 11.68
N THR A 104 -12.19 21.02 12.18
CA THR A 104 -13.59 20.66 11.91
C THR A 104 -13.93 20.81 10.44
N VAL A 105 -13.61 21.96 9.82
CA VAL A 105 -13.92 22.16 8.39
C VAL A 105 -13.11 21.24 7.48
N ILE A 106 -11.82 21.04 7.75
CA ILE A 106 -10.98 20.16 6.93
C ILE A 106 -11.47 18.72 7.03
N THR A 107 -11.82 18.25 8.23
CA THR A 107 -12.40 16.91 8.41
C THR A 107 -13.69 16.75 7.60
N LYS A 108 -14.56 17.77 7.59
CA LYS A 108 -15.76 17.75 6.75
C LYS A 108 -15.43 17.73 5.26
N LEU A 109 -14.53 18.61 4.80
CA LEU A 109 -14.13 18.67 3.40
C LEU A 109 -13.50 17.36 2.92
N PHE A 110 -12.68 16.71 3.74
CA PHE A 110 -12.08 15.41 3.40
C PHE A 110 -13.12 14.29 3.34
N ASN A 111 -14.17 14.36 4.16
CA ASN A 111 -15.29 13.40 4.07
C ASN A 111 -16.19 13.66 2.85
N ILE A 112 -16.32 14.92 2.40
CA ILE A 112 -17.13 15.27 1.23
C ILE A 112 -16.39 14.96 -0.07
N VAL A 113 -15.13 15.37 -0.16
CA VAL A 113 -14.32 15.30 -1.39
C VAL A 113 -13.56 13.98 -1.52
N GLN A 114 -13.20 13.35 -0.39
CA GLN A 114 -12.38 12.13 -0.32
C GLN A 114 -11.06 12.23 -1.14
N PRO A 115 -10.18 13.21 -0.86
CA PRO A 115 -8.96 13.40 -1.64
C PRO A 115 -7.90 12.35 -1.33
N ASP A 116 -7.17 11.86 -2.34
CA ASP A 116 -5.98 11.03 -2.15
C ASP A 116 -4.77 11.85 -1.63
N VAL A 117 -4.66 13.10 -2.08
CA VAL A 117 -3.59 14.05 -1.72
C VAL A 117 -4.18 15.44 -1.48
N ALA A 118 -3.80 16.09 -0.39
CA ALA A 118 -4.17 17.47 -0.07
C ALA A 118 -2.93 18.36 -0.02
N TYR A 119 -2.96 19.46 -0.78
CA TYR A 119 -1.83 20.36 -0.95
C TYR A 119 -1.95 21.58 -0.02
N PHE A 120 -0.87 21.88 0.70
CA PHE A 120 -0.77 23.03 1.60
C PHE A 120 0.49 23.84 1.33
N GLY A 121 0.43 25.15 1.57
CA GLY A 121 1.62 26.00 1.55
C GLY A 121 2.41 25.85 2.83
N GLU A 122 3.73 25.84 2.74
CA GLU A 122 4.63 25.71 3.88
C GLU A 122 4.35 26.78 4.95
N LYS A 123 4.11 28.05 4.52
CA LYS A 123 3.73 29.17 5.39
C LYS A 123 2.53 28.88 6.30
N ASP A 124 1.65 27.96 5.90
CA ASP A 124 0.46 27.58 6.65
C ASP A 124 0.78 26.42 7.62
N LEU A 125 2.00 26.39 8.15
CA LEU A 125 2.52 25.41 9.13
C LEU A 125 1.50 24.98 10.17
N PRO A 126 0.81 25.89 10.88
CA PRO A 126 -0.10 25.47 11.93
C PRO A 126 -1.29 24.67 11.40
N HIS A 127 -1.66 24.88 10.13
CA HIS A 127 -2.73 24.15 9.48
C HIS A 127 -2.26 22.77 9.04
N TRP A 128 -1.21 22.67 8.23
CA TRP A 128 -0.85 21.38 7.63
C TRP A 128 -0.30 20.39 8.67
N VAL A 129 0.40 20.83 9.71
CA VAL A 129 0.87 19.95 10.79
C VAL A 129 -0.32 19.35 11.57
N ALA A 130 -1.33 20.16 11.84
CA ALA A 130 -2.56 19.67 12.47
C ALA A 130 -3.36 18.75 11.55
N VAL A 131 -3.36 19.01 10.24
CA VAL A 131 -4.04 18.15 9.24
C VAL A 131 -3.33 16.81 9.08
N GLU A 132 -1.99 16.76 9.03
CA GLU A 132 -1.24 15.50 9.02
C GLU A 132 -1.58 14.64 10.23
N ARG A 133 -1.68 15.28 11.40
CA ARG A 133 -2.08 14.61 12.64
C ARG A 133 -3.52 14.09 12.56
N LEU A 134 -4.46 14.88 12.03
CA LEU A 134 -5.86 14.46 11.82
C LEU A 134 -5.96 13.27 10.86
N VAL A 135 -5.26 13.34 9.73
CA VAL A 135 -5.22 12.29 8.72
C VAL A 135 -4.81 10.97 9.35
N ARG A 136 -3.72 11.00 10.12
CA ARG A 136 -3.18 9.82 10.77
C ARG A 136 -4.09 9.32 11.91
N ASP A 137 -4.50 10.20 12.82
CA ASP A 137 -5.23 9.80 14.02
C ASP A 137 -6.68 9.37 13.73
N LEU A 138 -7.31 9.92 12.67
CA LEU A 138 -8.67 9.57 12.24
C LEU A 138 -8.71 8.57 11.08
N ASN A 139 -7.56 8.07 10.63
CA ASN A 139 -7.44 7.18 9.47
C ASN A 139 -8.12 7.75 8.22
N LEU A 140 -7.98 9.05 7.97
CA LEU A 140 -8.52 9.65 6.75
C LEU A 140 -7.68 9.14 5.57
N PRO A 141 -8.31 8.69 4.47
CA PRO A 141 -7.62 8.12 3.32
C PRO A 141 -7.02 9.21 2.42
N ALA A 142 -6.27 10.15 3.01
CA ALA A 142 -5.63 11.27 2.33
C ALA A 142 -4.16 11.34 2.74
N SER A 143 -3.29 11.83 1.86
CA SER A 143 -1.93 12.23 2.20
C SER A 143 -1.81 13.76 2.17
N VAL A 144 -0.86 14.33 2.92
CA VAL A 144 -0.62 15.77 2.95
C VAL A 144 0.67 16.07 2.20
N LYS A 145 0.62 17.03 1.27
CA LYS A 145 1.79 17.51 0.54
C LYS A 145 1.98 19.00 0.77
N VAL A 146 3.18 19.37 1.17
CA VAL A 146 3.55 20.76 1.51
C VAL A 146 4.44 21.33 0.42
N LEU A 147 4.12 22.52 -0.10
CA LEU A 147 4.92 23.22 -1.10
C LEU A 147 5.60 24.48 -0.53
N PRO A 148 6.79 24.86 -1.04
CA PRO A 148 7.52 26.03 -0.56
C PRO A 148 6.71 27.33 -0.55
N THR A 149 7.04 28.22 0.38
CA THR A 149 6.38 29.52 0.49
C THR A 149 6.64 30.41 -0.74
N VAL A 150 5.59 30.75 -1.48
CA VAL A 150 5.65 31.72 -2.58
C VAL A 150 5.71 33.15 -2.03
N ARG A 151 6.66 33.93 -2.53
CA ARG A 151 6.96 35.29 -2.08
C ARG A 151 6.76 36.31 -3.20
N GLU A 152 6.41 37.53 -2.83
CA GLU A 152 6.40 38.70 -3.71
C GLU A 152 7.85 39.11 -4.08
N PRO A 153 8.07 39.95 -5.13
CA PRO A 153 9.42 40.31 -5.58
C PRO A 153 10.32 40.95 -4.50
N ASP A 154 9.73 41.58 -3.49
CA ASP A 154 10.45 42.17 -2.34
C ASP A 154 10.64 41.19 -1.17
N GLY A 155 10.22 39.94 -1.33
CA GLY A 155 10.43 38.85 -0.38
C GLY A 155 9.28 38.63 0.60
N LEU A 156 8.25 39.48 0.61
CA LEU A 156 7.08 39.29 1.48
C LEU A 156 6.34 38.00 1.11
N ALA A 157 6.02 37.15 2.09
CA ALA A 157 5.20 35.98 1.85
C ALA A 157 3.83 36.38 1.27
N MET A 158 3.40 35.73 0.18
CA MET A 158 2.10 36.02 -0.41
C MET A 158 0.98 35.65 0.56
N SER A 159 0.03 36.56 0.79
CA SER A 159 -1.14 36.33 1.63
C SER A 159 -2.34 37.08 1.07
N SER A 160 -3.54 36.50 1.21
CA SER A 160 -4.79 37.19 0.85
C SER A 160 -4.99 38.48 1.66
N ARG A 161 -4.40 38.56 2.87
CA ARG A 161 -4.43 39.76 3.71
C ARG A 161 -3.54 40.90 3.22
N ASN A 162 -2.61 40.65 2.30
CA ASN A 162 -1.70 41.70 1.81
C ASN A 162 -2.44 42.85 1.11
N VAL A 163 -3.63 42.57 0.56
CA VAL A 163 -4.51 43.58 -0.07
C VAL A 163 -4.96 44.67 0.92
N HIS A 164 -5.02 44.36 2.21
CA HIS A 164 -5.46 45.30 3.26
C HIS A 164 -4.33 46.11 3.88
N LEU A 165 -3.07 45.89 3.47
CA LEU A 165 -1.93 46.60 4.03
C LEU A 165 -1.91 48.08 3.64
N GLY A 166 -2.49 48.44 2.49
CA GLY A 166 -2.59 49.84 2.04
C GLY A 166 -1.26 50.58 2.12
N GLU A 167 -1.25 51.73 2.81
CA GLU A 167 -0.06 52.56 3.03
C GLU A 167 1.02 51.90 3.91
N HIS A 168 0.67 50.86 4.68
CA HIS A 168 1.60 50.11 5.53
C HIS A 168 2.34 49.00 4.77
N ARG A 169 1.98 48.70 3.52
CA ARG A 169 2.58 47.62 2.71
C ARG A 169 4.12 47.70 2.58
N PRO A 170 4.75 48.87 2.37
CA PRO A 170 6.22 48.93 2.33
C PRO A 170 6.87 48.48 3.63
N LYS A 171 6.19 48.66 4.78
CA LYS A 171 6.70 48.33 6.12
C LYS A 171 6.63 46.83 6.42
N ALA A 172 5.72 46.10 5.77
CA ALA A 172 5.59 44.65 5.90
C ALA A 172 6.86 43.87 5.46
N VAL A 173 7.70 44.48 4.61
CA VAL A 173 8.99 43.89 4.16
C VAL A 173 9.98 43.72 5.32
N ALA A 174 9.74 44.36 6.47
CA ALA A 174 10.53 44.15 7.68
C ALA A 174 10.53 42.69 8.15
N LEU A 175 9.42 41.95 7.98
CA LEU A 175 9.30 40.54 8.41
C LEU A 175 10.27 39.60 7.66
N PRO A 176 10.24 39.52 6.32
CA PRO A 176 11.18 38.65 5.60
C PRO A 176 12.64 39.10 5.75
N ARG A 177 12.90 40.39 5.97
CA ARG A 177 14.25 40.88 6.28
C ARG A 177 14.72 40.43 7.66
N ALA A 178 13.84 40.42 8.67
CA ALA A 178 14.13 39.90 10.00
C ALA A 178 14.52 38.42 9.96
N LEU A 179 13.72 37.61 9.25
CA LEU A 179 13.97 36.18 9.06
C LEU A 179 15.30 35.93 8.35
N ARG A 180 15.60 36.69 7.28
CA ARG A 180 16.88 36.60 6.57
C ARG A 180 18.06 37.01 7.43
N ALA A 181 17.95 38.09 8.20
CA ALA A 181 19.02 38.53 9.10
C ALA A 181 19.35 37.47 10.17
N ALA A 182 18.33 36.77 10.69
CA ALA A 182 18.54 35.62 11.56
C ALA A 182 19.21 34.45 10.82
N ALA A 183 18.77 34.13 9.60
CA ALA A 183 19.35 33.04 8.81
C ALA A 183 20.80 33.31 8.39
N ASP A 184 21.12 34.56 8.03
CA ASP A 184 22.49 34.99 7.73
C ASP A 184 23.37 34.91 8.99
N SER A 185 22.83 35.30 10.16
CA SER A 185 23.57 35.18 11.42
C SER A 185 23.86 33.72 11.78
N LEU A 186 22.91 32.82 11.55
CA LEU A 186 23.08 31.38 11.73
C LEU A 186 24.13 30.81 10.76
N SER A 187 24.06 31.21 9.48
CA SER A 187 25.04 30.82 8.45
C SER A 187 26.47 31.30 8.76
N ASN A 188 26.59 32.41 9.51
CA ASN A 188 27.86 32.95 9.99
C ASN A 188 28.33 32.35 11.33
N GLY A 189 27.67 31.28 11.81
CA GLY A 189 28.10 30.49 12.96
C GLY A 189 27.43 30.81 14.29
N ALA A 190 26.41 31.68 14.32
CA ALA A 190 25.63 31.91 15.54
C ALA A 190 24.62 30.77 15.79
N THR A 191 24.76 30.05 16.89
CA THR A 191 23.87 28.92 17.24
C THR A 191 22.87 29.25 18.35
N GLU A 192 23.06 30.35 19.09
CA GLU A 192 22.19 30.73 20.20
C GLU A 192 20.97 31.50 19.70
N THR A 193 19.76 31.03 20.03
CA THR A 193 18.49 31.65 19.63
C THR A 193 18.38 33.12 20.06
N ALA A 194 18.93 33.47 21.22
CA ALA A 194 18.96 34.85 21.71
C ALA A 194 19.69 35.80 20.74
N VAL A 195 20.81 35.33 20.16
CA VAL A 195 21.60 36.11 19.19
C VAL A 195 20.82 36.27 17.88
N LEU A 196 20.17 35.22 17.41
CA LEU A 196 19.36 35.28 16.19
C LEU A 196 18.14 36.21 16.35
N ARG A 197 17.48 36.16 17.51
CA ARG A 197 16.38 37.06 17.87
C ARG A 197 16.85 38.51 17.91
N GLU A 198 18.00 38.79 18.52
CA GLU A 198 18.59 40.13 18.54
C GLU A 198 18.83 40.66 17.11
N ARG A 199 19.38 39.83 16.22
CA ARG A 199 19.63 40.18 14.82
C ARG A 199 18.34 40.44 14.03
N ALA A 200 17.33 39.60 14.21
CA ALA A 200 16.02 39.79 13.60
C ALA A 200 15.37 41.11 14.05
N LEU A 201 15.41 41.40 15.36
CA LEU A 201 14.87 42.63 15.94
C LEU A 201 15.61 43.88 15.45
N ALA A 202 16.94 43.83 15.38
CA ALA A 202 17.75 44.93 14.87
C ALA A 202 17.45 45.24 13.40
N ALA A 203 17.26 44.19 12.57
CA ALA A 203 16.88 44.34 11.17
C ALA A 203 15.49 44.97 11.01
N MET A 204 14.51 44.61 11.85
CA MET A 204 13.20 45.27 11.83
C MET A 204 13.25 46.72 12.28
N ALA A 205 14.01 47.02 13.34
CA ALA A 205 14.14 48.37 13.88
C ALA A 205 14.81 49.34 12.90
N ALA A 206 15.66 48.84 12.00
CA ALA A 206 16.29 49.64 10.95
C ALA A 206 15.31 50.09 9.85
N GLU A 207 14.23 49.34 9.64
CA GLU A 207 13.26 49.56 8.55
C GLU A 207 12.03 50.35 8.98
N VAL A 208 11.70 50.31 10.27
CA VAL A 208 10.39 50.75 10.76
C VAL A 208 10.55 51.75 11.90
N SER A 209 9.91 52.93 11.74
CA SER A 209 9.77 53.89 12.83
C SER A 209 8.78 53.36 13.89
N SER A 210 8.98 53.70 15.16
CA SER A 210 8.19 53.14 16.27
C SER A 210 6.68 53.26 16.04
N GLY A 211 5.94 52.15 16.07
CA GLY A 211 4.47 52.10 16.05
C GLY A 211 3.83 51.60 14.74
N ASP A 212 4.62 51.41 13.68
CA ASP A 212 4.11 50.99 12.37
C ASP A 212 4.06 49.47 12.15
N VAL A 213 4.95 48.74 12.82
CA VAL A 213 4.98 47.28 12.88
C VAL A 213 5.17 46.89 14.34
N GLU A 214 4.23 46.14 14.87
CA GLU A 214 4.27 45.60 16.22
C GLU A 214 4.58 44.11 16.14
N LEU A 215 5.76 43.70 16.60
CA LEU A 215 6.12 42.29 16.67
C LEU A 215 5.27 41.60 17.74
N GLU A 216 4.55 40.56 17.34
CA GLU A 216 3.80 39.70 18.25
C GLU A 216 4.74 38.62 18.81
N TYR A 217 5.51 37.97 17.95
CA TYR A 217 6.51 36.97 18.34
C TYR A 217 7.60 36.76 17.27
N PHE A 218 8.75 36.28 17.73
CA PHE A 218 9.79 35.69 16.89
C PHE A 218 10.33 34.46 17.62
N GLU A 219 10.10 33.29 17.06
CA GLU A 219 10.43 32.01 17.67
C GLU A 219 11.35 31.18 16.76
N VAL A 220 12.30 30.50 17.38
CA VAL A 220 13.15 29.49 16.73
C VAL A 220 12.70 28.14 17.27
N LEU A 221 12.13 27.34 16.39
CA LEU A 221 11.44 26.11 16.73
C LEU A 221 12.18 24.92 16.16
N ASP A 222 12.23 23.83 16.89
CA ASP A 222 12.60 22.53 16.34
C ASP A 222 11.58 22.13 15.26
N ILE A 223 12.07 21.64 14.10
CA ILE A 223 11.20 21.40 12.93
C ILE A 223 10.20 20.25 13.13
N GLU A 224 10.50 19.29 13.99
CA GLU A 224 9.68 18.09 14.20
C GLU A 224 8.68 18.28 15.35
N THR A 225 9.12 18.93 16.44
CA THR A 225 8.35 19.07 17.67
C THR A 225 7.64 20.41 17.79
N LEU A 226 8.08 21.42 17.02
CA LEU A 226 7.67 22.83 17.15
C LEU A 226 7.94 23.42 18.54
N GLU A 227 8.88 22.85 19.29
CA GLU A 227 9.31 23.36 20.59
C GLU A 227 10.35 24.48 20.42
N PRO A 228 10.26 25.57 21.20
CA PRO A 228 11.30 26.59 21.21
C PRO A 228 12.65 26.00 21.62
N VAL A 229 13.70 26.31 20.85
CA VAL A 229 15.07 25.88 21.16
C VAL A 229 15.91 27.05 21.66
N GLU A 230 16.77 26.81 22.64
CA GLU A 230 17.72 27.82 23.14
C GLU A 230 18.99 27.85 22.29
N THR A 231 19.47 26.68 21.87
CA THR A 231 20.67 26.51 21.05
C THR A 231 20.37 25.56 19.89
N ILE A 232 20.74 25.96 18.68
CA ILE A 232 20.51 25.23 17.45
C ILE A 232 21.56 24.13 17.30
N LYS A 233 21.10 22.88 17.26
CA LYS A 233 21.90 21.67 17.01
C LYS A 233 21.34 20.85 15.86
N ASP A 234 20.02 20.89 15.70
CA ASP A 234 19.24 20.16 14.72
C ASP A 234 18.52 21.14 13.77
N PRO A 235 17.91 20.67 12.67
CA PRO A 235 17.09 21.51 11.79
C PRO A 235 15.99 22.27 12.52
N VAL A 236 15.96 23.58 12.30
CA VAL A 236 15.01 24.50 12.94
C VAL A 236 14.15 25.23 11.93
N LEU A 237 13.07 25.82 12.43
CA LEU A 237 12.19 26.73 11.73
C LEU A 237 12.16 28.07 12.46
N PHE A 238 12.30 29.17 11.72
CA PHE A 238 12.04 30.51 12.24
C PHE A 238 10.61 30.90 11.94
N ALA A 239 9.89 31.36 12.95
CA ALA A 239 8.53 31.86 12.82
C ALA A 239 8.43 33.28 13.33
N ILE A 240 7.79 34.16 12.57
CA ILE A 240 7.57 35.55 12.94
C ILE A 240 6.11 35.93 12.74
N GLY A 241 5.51 36.55 13.75
CA GLY A 241 4.18 37.13 13.69
C GLY A 241 4.25 38.61 14.05
N ALA A 242 3.63 39.46 13.24
CA ALA A 242 3.60 40.90 13.50
C ALA A 242 2.32 41.56 12.98
N ARG A 243 1.89 42.60 13.68
CA ARG A 243 0.79 43.47 13.29
C ARG A 243 1.34 44.67 12.52
N VAL A 244 0.95 44.80 11.26
CA VAL A 244 1.35 45.88 10.34
C VAL A 244 0.12 46.73 10.04
N GLY A 245 0.04 47.91 10.66
CA GLY A 245 -1.19 48.69 10.68
C GLY A 245 -2.37 47.88 11.25
N PRO A 246 -3.49 47.69 10.51
CA PRO A 246 -4.62 46.88 10.97
C PRO A 246 -4.47 45.37 10.69
N VAL A 247 -3.41 44.92 10.01
CA VAL A 247 -3.30 43.54 9.49
C VAL A 247 -2.30 42.72 10.32
N SER A 248 -2.72 41.55 10.81
CA SER A 248 -1.82 40.56 11.43
C SER A 248 -1.25 39.63 10.35
N LEU A 249 0.07 39.61 10.22
CA LEU A 249 0.86 38.83 9.27
C LEU A 249 1.69 37.77 10.00
N LEU A 250 1.89 36.65 9.32
CA LEU A 250 2.74 35.53 9.73
C LEU A 250 3.67 35.17 8.58
N ASP A 251 4.94 34.91 8.89
CA ASP A 251 5.92 34.40 7.94
C ASP A 251 6.81 33.37 8.64
N ILE A 252 7.34 32.43 7.87
CA ILE A 252 8.25 31.41 8.35
C ILE A 252 9.43 31.24 7.40
N LEU A 253 10.56 30.79 7.93
CA LEU A 253 11.75 30.47 7.16
C LEU A 253 12.43 29.22 7.71
N ARG A 254 12.72 28.25 6.85
CA ARG A 254 13.62 27.13 7.15
C ARG A 254 15.04 27.51 6.73
N PRO A 255 15.94 27.86 7.67
CA PRO A 255 17.33 28.13 7.33
C PRO A 255 18.05 26.85 6.90
N ASP A 256 18.96 26.97 5.93
CA ASP A 256 19.87 25.88 5.56
C ASP A 256 21.02 25.81 6.57
N LEU A 257 21.20 24.66 7.23
CA LEU A 257 22.25 24.44 8.21
C LEU A 257 23.57 23.91 7.59
N GLY A 258 23.63 23.75 6.26
CA GLY A 258 24.80 23.14 5.60
C GLY A 258 24.98 21.65 5.92
N VAL A 259 23.99 21.03 6.57
CA VAL A 259 23.82 19.59 6.71
C VAL A 259 22.86 19.17 5.60
N PRO A 260 23.15 18.12 4.79
CA PRO A 260 22.33 17.82 3.61
C PRO A 260 20.87 17.56 4.03
N SER A 261 19.97 18.45 3.59
CA SER A 261 18.52 18.27 3.75
C SER A 261 18.04 17.03 2.99
N PRO A 262 16.98 16.33 3.44
CA PRO A 262 16.30 15.34 2.62
C PRO A 262 15.68 16.03 1.39
N ARG A 263 16.39 15.92 0.26
CA ARG A 263 16.11 16.40 -1.11
C ARG A 263 14.72 17.05 -1.36
N ASP A 264 14.76 18.33 -1.72
CA ASP A 264 13.74 19.04 -2.50
C ASP A 264 13.94 18.71 -4.00
N PRO A 265 12.97 18.12 -4.73
CA PRO A 265 13.15 17.71 -6.11
C PRO A 265 12.80 18.86 -7.06
N ALA A 266 13.57 19.95 -7.06
CA ALA A 266 13.29 21.08 -7.93
C ALA A 266 14.47 22.02 -8.25
N THR A 267 15.71 21.54 -8.46
CA THR A 267 16.74 22.38 -9.12
C THR A 267 17.86 21.56 -9.72
N GLU A 268 17.73 21.15 -10.98
CA GLU A 268 18.88 20.92 -11.87
C GLU A 268 18.47 21.22 -13.32
N VAL A 269 18.56 22.49 -13.74
CA VAL A 269 19.00 22.84 -15.10
C VAL A 269 19.59 24.25 -15.06
N ALA A 270 20.88 24.39 -15.36
CA ALA A 270 21.39 25.33 -16.37
C ALA A 270 22.92 25.50 -16.26
N THR A 271 23.68 24.80 -17.09
CA THR A 271 24.80 25.41 -17.82
C THR A 271 25.06 24.63 -19.12
N HIS A 272 24.65 25.20 -20.26
CA HIS A 272 25.42 25.31 -21.51
C HIS A 272 24.55 25.93 -22.60
N GLY A 273 25.11 26.91 -23.30
CA GLY A 273 24.37 27.81 -24.17
C GLY A 273 24.41 27.47 -25.67
N GLY A 274 23.59 28.21 -26.41
CA GLY A 274 23.83 28.63 -27.79
C GLY A 274 23.10 27.84 -28.88
N GLY A 275 22.18 28.52 -29.59
CA GLY A 275 21.95 28.30 -31.03
C GLY A 275 20.52 28.01 -31.51
N ASP A 276 19.85 29.06 -32.01
CA ASP A 276 18.95 29.17 -33.18
C ASP A 276 17.79 28.16 -33.46
N ARG A 277 16.58 28.75 -33.62
CA ARG A 277 15.38 28.39 -34.44
C ARG A 277 14.97 26.91 -34.66
N GLN A 278 13.71 26.55 -34.37
CA GLN A 278 12.54 26.46 -35.28
C GLN A 278 11.33 25.78 -34.60
N ARG A 279 10.13 25.98 -35.16
CA ARG A 279 8.81 25.46 -34.72
C ARG A 279 8.70 23.95 -34.91
N ASP A 280 8.05 23.25 -33.96
CA ASP A 280 7.02 22.19 -34.16
C ASP A 280 6.97 21.16 -32.99
N ALA A 281 5.76 20.62 -32.78
CA ALA A 281 5.39 19.38 -32.07
C ALA A 281 5.23 19.35 -30.53
N HIS A 282 4.10 18.73 -30.13
CA HIS A 282 3.60 18.43 -28.78
C HIS A 282 4.64 17.74 -27.87
N PRO A 283 4.64 17.99 -26.54
CA PRO A 283 5.49 17.22 -25.63
C PRO A 283 4.84 15.87 -25.34
N GLY A 284 5.41 14.82 -25.92
CA GLY A 284 5.10 13.43 -25.63
C GLY A 284 5.57 13.02 -24.23
N HIS A 285 4.86 12.04 -23.67
CA HIS A 285 5.26 11.32 -22.45
C HIS A 285 6.72 10.86 -22.53
N LEU A 286 7.51 11.25 -21.54
CA LEU A 286 8.86 10.74 -21.30
C LEU A 286 8.79 9.22 -21.11
N SER A 287 9.31 8.45 -22.08
CA SER A 287 9.58 7.03 -21.86
C SER A 287 10.67 6.93 -20.80
N ALA A 288 10.39 6.25 -19.69
CA ALA A 288 11.37 6.04 -18.64
C ALA A 288 12.63 5.34 -19.20
N ASP A 289 13.78 6.01 -19.07
CA ASP A 289 15.08 5.45 -19.39
C ASP A 289 15.34 4.24 -18.46
N PRO A 290 15.58 3.03 -19.00
CA PRO A 290 15.87 1.83 -18.19
C PRO A 290 17.14 1.94 -17.33
N SER A 291 17.93 3.00 -17.51
CA SER A 291 19.22 3.21 -16.84
C SER A 291 19.21 4.23 -15.70
N SER A 292 18.05 4.78 -15.31
CA SER A 292 17.96 5.68 -14.17
C SER A 292 18.25 4.93 -12.86
N HIS A 293 19.51 4.93 -12.44
CA HIS A 293 19.91 4.44 -11.13
C HIS A 293 19.34 5.37 -10.05
N ILE A 294 18.28 4.92 -9.37
CA ILE A 294 17.81 5.54 -8.13
C ILE A 294 18.92 5.31 -7.09
N GLU A 295 19.66 6.37 -6.76
CA GLU A 295 20.54 6.38 -5.59
C GLU A 295 19.68 6.43 -4.32
N ILE A 296 19.47 5.27 -3.72
CA ILE A 296 18.93 5.12 -2.37
C ILE A 296 20.09 5.45 -1.41
N SER A 297 19.94 6.50 -0.59
CA SER A 297 20.84 6.75 0.55
C SER A 297 20.81 5.52 1.46
N ARG A 298 21.93 4.81 1.57
CA ARG A 298 22.04 3.60 2.39
C ARG A 298 22.71 3.96 3.71
N HIS A 299 21.92 4.05 4.78
CA HIS A 299 22.47 3.62 6.06
C HIS A 299 22.99 2.19 5.89
N SER A 300 24.20 1.90 6.36
CA SER A 300 24.75 0.55 6.37
C SER A 300 23.83 -0.40 7.14
N PHE A 301 23.91 -1.70 6.86
CA PHE A 301 23.16 -2.71 7.62
C PHE A 301 23.36 -2.54 9.13
N ASP A 302 24.60 -2.31 9.56
CA ASP A 302 24.95 -2.13 10.97
C ASP A 302 24.33 -0.86 11.57
N GLU A 303 24.27 0.24 10.82
CA GLU A 303 23.58 1.47 11.27
C GLU A 303 22.08 1.24 11.44
N ARG A 304 21.43 0.50 10.53
CA ARG A 304 20.00 0.18 10.67
C ARG A 304 19.74 -0.75 11.84
N ILE A 305 20.63 -1.73 12.10
CA ILE A 305 20.57 -2.54 13.33
C ILE A 305 20.76 -1.67 14.56
N GLY A 306 21.69 -0.72 14.53
CA GLY A 306 21.93 0.25 15.60
C GLY A 306 20.68 1.06 15.93
N LEU A 307 19.97 1.54 14.91
CA LEU A 307 18.68 2.22 15.07
C LEU A 307 17.63 1.32 15.73
N VAL A 308 17.49 0.07 15.28
CA VAL A 308 16.53 -0.87 15.89
C VAL A 308 16.87 -1.12 17.36
N LYS A 309 18.16 -1.30 17.70
CA LYS A 309 18.60 -1.46 19.10
C LYS A 309 18.24 -0.23 19.93
N GLN A 310 18.53 0.98 19.44
CA GLN A 310 18.18 2.23 20.11
C GLN A 310 16.65 2.35 20.32
N LEU A 311 15.84 1.94 19.34
CA LEU A 311 14.38 1.94 19.47
C LEU A 311 13.86 0.89 20.47
N LEU A 312 14.61 -0.17 20.73
CA LEU A 312 14.28 -1.19 21.73
C LEU A 312 14.75 -0.81 23.15
N ASP A 313 15.63 0.18 23.29
CA ASP A 313 16.13 0.62 24.59
C ASP A 313 14.97 1.05 25.51
N GLY A 314 14.91 0.47 26.71
CA GLY A 314 13.87 0.73 27.70
C GLY A 314 12.57 -0.07 27.51
N THR A 315 12.45 -0.89 26.46
CA THR A 315 11.26 -1.76 26.24
C THR A 315 11.35 -3.10 26.99
N GLY A 316 12.56 -3.53 27.34
CA GLY A 316 12.83 -4.87 27.90
C GLY A 316 12.99 -5.98 26.85
N GLU A 317 12.77 -5.66 25.57
CA GLU A 317 12.99 -6.56 24.44
C GLU A 317 14.39 -6.41 23.84
N SER A 318 14.85 -7.42 23.10
CA SER A 318 16.20 -7.44 22.53
C SER A 318 16.21 -7.75 21.03
N TYR A 319 17.14 -7.13 20.31
CA TYR A 319 17.29 -7.26 18.86
C TYR A 319 17.61 -8.71 18.43
N GLU A 320 18.22 -9.50 19.32
CA GLU A 320 18.59 -10.90 19.08
C GLU A 320 17.39 -11.75 18.61
N SER A 321 16.17 -11.43 19.03
CA SER A 321 14.94 -12.09 18.58
C SER A 321 14.60 -11.85 17.10
N LEU A 322 15.13 -10.79 16.49
CA LEU A 322 15.01 -10.45 15.07
C LEU A 322 16.25 -10.87 14.27
N SER A 323 17.31 -11.31 14.94
CA SER A 323 18.57 -11.68 14.28
C SER A 323 18.38 -12.88 13.36
N SER A 324 19.09 -12.85 12.22
CA SER A 324 18.98 -13.85 11.16
C SER A 324 20.36 -14.19 10.61
N SER A 325 20.49 -15.38 10.01
CA SER A 325 21.69 -15.77 9.26
C SER A 325 21.70 -15.19 7.83
N LEU A 326 20.63 -14.54 7.41
CA LEU A 326 20.55 -13.88 6.10
C LEU A 326 21.38 -12.58 6.10
N SER A 327 22.11 -12.36 5.01
CA SER A 327 22.80 -11.11 4.72
C SER A 327 21.98 -10.19 3.80
N GLU A 328 22.36 -8.92 3.68
CA GLU A 328 21.74 -7.99 2.72
C GLU A 328 21.79 -8.49 1.27
N SER A 329 22.84 -9.22 0.90
CA SER A 329 22.97 -9.77 -0.45
C SER A 329 22.03 -10.94 -0.69
N ASP A 330 21.74 -11.75 0.32
CA ASP A 330 20.82 -12.90 0.22
C ASP A 330 19.38 -12.44 -0.06
N VAL A 331 18.97 -11.31 0.51
CA VAL A 331 17.60 -10.77 0.39
C VAL A 331 17.45 -9.70 -0.69
N ARG A 332 18.47 -9.54 -1.54
CA ARG A 332 18.46 -8.54 -2.60
C ARG A 332 17.32 -8.83 -3.60
N GLY A 333 16.42 -7.86 -3.73
CA GLY A 333 15.22 -7.99 -4.57
C GLY A 333 14.04 -8.69 -3.89
N ASN A 334 14.17 -9.01 -2.60
CA ASN A 334 13.08 -9.50 -1.76
C ASN A 334 12.56 -8.43 -0.79
N ILE A 335 13.44 -7.59 -0.24
CA ILE A 335 13.09 -6.52 0.71
C ILE A 335 14.13 -5.39 0.70
N GLU A 336 13.68 -4.17 0.96
CA GLU A 336 14.50 -2.99 1.20
C GLU A 336 14.68 -2.72 2.70
N ASN A 337 15.71 -1.96 3.10
CA ASN A 337 15.97 -1.61 4.51
C ASN A 337 16.01 -2.82 5.44
N PHE A 338 16.65 -3.91 5.00
CA PHE A 338 16.75 -5.15 5.76
C PHE A 338 17.40 -4.92 7.13
N VAL A 339 16.80 -5.44 8.20
CA VAL A 339 17.30 -5.33 9.59
C VAL A 339 17.23 -6.66 10.34
N GLY A 340 16.93 -7.77 9.67
CA GLY A 340 16.68 -9.05 10.33
C GLY A 340 15.42 -9.73 9.81
N ALA A 341 14.99 -10.80 10.46
CA ALA A 341 13.84 -11.59 10.05
C ALA A 341 12.97 -11.97 11.25
N VAL A 342 11.65 -12.00 11.04
CA VAL A 342 10.70 -12.49 12.04
C VAL A 342 10.53 -14.00 11.87
N PRO A 343 10.90 -14.83 12.86
CA PRO A 343 10.71 -16.27 12.76
C PRO A 343 9.24 -16.64 12.83
N VAL A 344 8.80 -17.52 11.94
CA VAL A 344 7.45 -18.12 11.98
C VAL A 344 7.59 -19.64 12.15
N PRO A 345 6.89 -20.25 13.12
CA PRO A 345 6.98 -21.69 13.35
C PRO A 345 6.70 -22.51 12.09
N LEU A 346 7.46 -23.58 11.90
CA LEU A 346 7.35 -24.51 10.79
C LEU A 346 7.09 -25.92 11.34
N GLY A 347 6.15 -26.63 10.74
CA GLY A 347 5.96 -28.06 10.99
C GLY A 347 5.64 -28.83 9.72
N LEU A 348 5.34 -30.12 9.89
CA LEU A 348 5.04 -31.03 8.79
C LEU A 348 3.60 -31.55 8.90
N CYS A 349 2.87 -31.48 7.80
CA CYS A 349 1.57 -32.13 7.61
C CYS A 349 1.74 -33.43 6.81
N GLY A 350 1.09 -34.50 7.25
CA GLY A 350 1.07 -35.78 6.54
C GLY A 350 1.70 -36.93 7.33
N PRO A 351 2.20 -37.99 6.66
CA PRO A 351 2.32 -38.12 5.19
C PRO A 351 0.97 -38.10 4.47
N LEU A 352 0.95 -37.78 3.16
CA LEU A 352 -0.22 -37.81 2.29
C LEU A 352 0.13 -38.50 0.96
N ASP A 353 -0.63 -39.52 0.59
CA ASP A 353 -0.46 -40.26 -0.67
C ASP A 353 -1.25 -39.56 -1.78
N ILE A 354 -0.55 -39.15 -2.83
CA ILE A 354 -1.11 -38.40 -3.95
C ILE A 354 -0.89 -39.17 -5.26
N ARG A 355 -1.95 -39.29 -6.06
CA ARG A 355 -1.96 -39.85 -7.41
C ARG A 355 -2.47 -38.81 -8.40
N GLY A 356 -1.61 -37.85 -8.67
CA GLY A 356 -1.89 -36.72 -9.53
C GLY A 356 -1.42 -36.88 -10.97
N THR A 357 -1.67 -35.84 -11.76
CA THR A 357 -1.07 -35.72 -13.09
C THR A 357 0.40 -35.35 -13.03
N GLU A 358 0.82 -34.64 -11.97
CA GLU A 358 2.17 -34.08 -11.80
C GLU A 358 2.83 -34.55 -10.49
N ALA A 359 2.04 -34.70 -9.42
CA ALA A 359 2.47 -35.19 -8.11
C ALA A 359 2.06 -36.65 -7.92
N ARG A 360 3.05 -37.55 -7.83
CA ARG A 360 2.82 -38.97 -7.54
C ARG A 360 3.74 -39.45 -6.43
N GLY A 361 3.16 -40.01 -5.37
CA GLY A 361 3.90 -40.54 -4.22
C GLY A 361 3.38 -40.06 -2.88
N THR A 362 4.17 -40.28 -1.85
CA THR A 362 3.85 -39.94 -0.46
C THR A 362 4.62 -38.69 -0.04
N PHE A 363 3.92 -37.69 0.49
CA PHE A 363 4.50 -36.39 0.82
C PHE A 363 4.29 -36.02 2.29
N ALA A 364 5.37 -35.62 2.97
CA ALA A 364 5.30 -34.87 4.22
C ALA A 364 5.49 -33.38 3.89
N VAL A 365 4.45 -32.58 4.08
CA VAL A 365 4.34 -31.24 3.51
C VAL A 365 4.65 -30.18 4.57
N PRO A 366 5.67 -29.33 4.37
CA PRO A 366 5.94 -28.20 5.26
C PRO A 366 4.77 -27.20 5.30
N MET A 367 4.41 -26.76 6.50
CA MET A 367 3.40 -25.73 6.75
C MET A 367 3.89 -24.81 7.86
N SER A 368 3.81 -23.50 7.64
CA SER A 368 4.27 -22.48 8.59
C SER A 368 3.10 -21.64 9.07
N THR A 369 2.91 -21.52 10.38
CA THR A 369 1.71 -20.84 10.92
C THR A 369 1.91 -20.42 12.38
N LEU A 370 1.13 -19.43 12.80
CA LEU A 370 0.95 -19.02 14.19
C LEU A 370 -0.38 -19.53 14.77
N GLU A 371 -1.25 -20.13 13.95
CA GLU A 371 -2.53 -20.66 14.39
C GLU A 371 -2.34 -22.02 15.08
N GLY A 372 -2.56 -22.05 16.39
CA GLY A 372 -2.60 -23.29 17.16
C GLY A 372 -3.63 -24.26 16.59
N THR A 373 -3.37 -25.57 16.69
CA THR A 373 -4.18 -26.68 16.14
C THR A 373 -4.18 -26.85 14.61
N LEU A 374 -3.79 -25.86 13.81
CA LEU A 374 -3.95 -25.91 12.34
C LEU A 374 -3.29 -27.16 11.75
N LEU A 375 -1.99 -27.37 12.00
CA LEU A 375 -1.26 -28.54 11.50
C LEU A 375 -1.86 -29.87 11.97
N ALA A 376 -2.35 -29.92 13.21
CA ALA A 376 -2.95 -31.14 13.76
C ALA A 376 -4.25 -31.48 13.04
N SER A 377 -5.07 -30.48 12.71
CA SER A 377 -6.29 -30.65 11.94
C SER A 377 -6.00 -31.17 10.52
N TYR A 378 -5.07 -30.52 9.82
CA TYR A 378 -4.66 -30.90 8.46
C TYR A 378 -4.05 -32.31 8.43
N SER A 379 -3.18 -32.64 9.39
CA SER A 379 -2.55 -33.97 9.49
C SER A 379 -3.57 -35.07 9.78
N ARG A 380 -4.59 -34.80 10.61
CA ARG A 380 -5.68 -35.74 10.86
C ARG A 380 -6.50 -36.00 9.59
N GLY A 381 -6.81 -34.95 8.83
CA GLY A 381 -7.48 -35.09 7.54
C GLY A 381 -6.66 -35.87 6.52
N ALA A 382 -5.36 -35.55 6.38
CA ALA A 382 -4.44 -36.31 5.53
C ALA A 382 -4.38 -37.80 5.90
N LYS A 383 -4.38 -38.12 7.20
CA LYS A 383 -4.43 -39.50 7.68
C LYS A 383 -5.73 -40.21 7.33
N VAL A 384 -6.87 -39.53 7.48
CA VAL A 384 -8.18 -40.06 7.07
C VAL A 384 -8.21 -40.35 5.57
N MET A 385 -7.64 -39.46 4.75
CA MET A 385 -7.52 -39.65 3.30
C MET A 385 -6.65 -40.88 2.97
N ASN A 386 -5.45 -40.99 3.53
CA ASN A 386 -4.56 -42.13 3.27
C ASN A 386 -5.19 -43.48 3.62
N LEU A 387 -5.79 -43.58 4.81
CA LEU A 387 -6.48 -44.80 5.25
C LEU A 387 -7.68 -45.15 4.36
N SER A 388 -8.25 -44.16 3.66
CA SER A 388 -9.32 -44.34 2.69
C SER A 388 -8.82 -44.55 1.26
N GLY A 389 -7.51 -44.57 1.04
CA GLY A 389 -6.88 -44.84 -0.25
C GLY A 389 -6.15 -43.65 -0.87
N GLY A 390 -5.96 -42.53 -0.17
CA GLY A 390 -5.18 -41.38 -0.60
C GLY A 390 -5.97 -40.33 -1.40
N CYS A 391 -5.26 -39.49 -2.15
CA CYS A 391 -5.80 -38.35 -2.88
C CYS A 391 -5.48 -38.44 -4.38
N GLU A 392 -6.40 -38.00 -5.22
CA GLU A 392 -6.18 -37.80 -6.66
C GLU A 392 -6.24 -36.32 -6.99
N THR A 393 -5.34 -35.86 -7.85
CA THR A 393 -5.18 -34.44 -8.18
C THR A 393 -5.05 -34.22 -9.68
N LEU A 394 -5.47 -33.04 -10.14
CA LEU A 394 -5.41 -32.65 -11.54
C LEU A 394 -5.19 -31.15 -11.66
N VAL A 395 -4.17 -30.73 -12.41
CA VAL A 395 -4.07 -29.36 -12.95
C VAL A 395 -4.73 -29.31 -14.32
N TYR A 396 -5.87 -28.64 -14.43
CA TYR A 396 -6.66 -28.57 -15.68
C TYR A 396 -6.50 -27.24 -16.44
N GLY A 397 -5.77 -26.28 -15.87
CA GLY A 397 -5.48 -25.00 -16.51
C GLY A 397 -4.31 -24.31 -15.85
N ASP A 398 -3.56 -23.54 -16.62
CA ASP A 398 -2.40 -22.79 -16.13
C ASP A 398 -2.17 -21.58 -17.04
N TYR A 399 -2.51 -20.39 -16.54
CA TYR A 399 -2.21 -19.15 -17.23
C TYR A 399 -2.17 -17.99 -16.24
N PHE A 400 -1.33 -17.01 -16.50
CA PHE A 400 -1.32 -15.73 -15.81
C PHE A 400 -2.04 -14.68 -16.67
N LEU A 401 -2.78 -13.76 -16.05
CA LEU A 401 -3.42 -12.64 -16.74
C LEU A 401 -2.71 -11.34 -16.38
N ARG A 402 -2.45 -10.54 -17.39
CA ARG A 402 -1.91 -9.19 -17.23
C ARG A 402 -2.52 -8.26 -18.27
N ALA A 403 -2.99 -7.10 -17.83
CA ALA A 403 -3.60 -6.12 -18.70
C ALA A 403 -2.87 -4.77 -18.74
N THR A 404 -3.18 -3.99 -19.77
CA THR A 404 -2.92 -2.55 -19.89
C THR A 404 -4.23 -1.84 -20.26
N GLN A 405 -4.38 -0.60 -19.81
CA GLN A 405 -5.46 0.29 -20.22
C GLN A 405 -4.95 1.27 -21.27
N LEU A 406 -5.70 1.43 -22.36
CA LEU A 406 -5.43 2.35 -23.46
C LEU A 406 -6.66 3.24 -23.66
N THR A 407 -6.54 4.55 -23.43
CA THR A 407 -7.64 5.51 -23.54
C THR A 407 -7.62 6.19 -24.93
N THR A 408 -8.80 6.39 -25.53
CA THR A 408 -9.00 7.05 -26.83
C THR A 408 -9.88 8.30 -26.68
N ASN A 409 -10.03 9.15 -27.73
CA ASN A 409 -10.86 10.36 -27.63
C ASN A 409 -12.36 10.09 -27.77
N SER A 410 -12.74 8.95 -28.35
CA SER A 410 -14.14 8.62 -28.63
C SER A 410 -14.40 7.13 -28.66
N LEU A 411 -15.67 6.74 -28.53
CA LEU A 411 -16.09 5.34 -28.63
C LEU A 411 -15.80 4.73 -30.02
N ASP A 412 -15.86 5.55 -31.07
CA ASP A 412 -15.50 5.11 -32.43
C ASP A 412 -14.01 4.81 -32.54
N GLU A 413 -13.15 5.65 -31.95
CA GLU A 413 -11.72 5.37 -31.86
C GLU A 413 -11.41 4.13 -31.02
N SER A 414 -12.14 3.90 -29.91
CA SER A 414 -12.01 2.67 -29.12
C SER A 414 -12.33 1.43 -29.95
N ALA A 415 -13.42 1.47 -30.74
CA ALA A 415 -13.81 0.38 -31.62
C ALA A 415 -12.75 0.13 -32.71
N ARG A 416 -12.23 1.20 -33.32
CA ARG A 416 -11.13 1.14 -34.30
C ARG A 416 -9.84 0.61 -33.68
N LEU A 417 -9.53 0.98 -32.45
CA LEU A 417 -8.34 0.49 -31.72
C LEU A 417 -8.44 -1.02 -31.49
N ILE A 418 -9.61 -1.53 -31.07
CA ILE A 418 -9.83 -2.97 -30.91
C ILE A 418 -9.70 -3.70 -32.25
N ALA A 419 -10.32 -3.17 -33.32
CA ALA A 419 -10.20 -3.75 -34.65
C ALA A 419 -8.73 -3.80 -35.11
N TRP A 420 -8.01 -2.70 -34.96
CA TRP A 420 -6.59 -2.59 -35.27
C TRP A 420 -5.77 -3.61 -34.46
N CYS A 421 -6.00 -3.73 -33.14
CA CYS A 421 -5.29 -4.70 -32.30
C CYS A 421 -5.54 -6.16 -32.74
N ARG A 422 -6.75 -6.48 -33.20
CA ARG A 422 -7.09 -7.82 -33.71
C ARG A 422 -6.39 -8.12 -35.04
N GLU A 423 -6.29 -7.14 -35.92
CA GLU A 423 -5.54 -7.26 -37.19
C GLU A 423 -4.05 -7.48 -36.94
N HIS A 424 -3.51 -6.94 -35.83
CA HIS A 424 -2.09 -7.02 -35.46
C HIS A 424 -1.82 -8.03 -34.32
N GLU A 425 -2.74 -8.95 -34.06
CA GLU A 425 -2.66 -9.86 -32.90
C GLU A 425 -1.41 -10.74 -32.93
N GLU A 426 -0.99 -11.21 -34.13
CA GLU A 426 0.23 -12.01 -34.29
C GLU A 426 1.48 -11.23 -33.88
N THR A 427 1.59 -9.96 -34.28
CA THR A 427 2.69 -9.07 -33.89
C THR A 427 2.68 -8.79 -32.39
N ILE A 428 1.50 -8.50 -31.82
CA ILE A 428 1.33 -8.29 -30.37
C ILE A 428 1.81 -9.52 -29.59
N ARG A 429 1.39 -10.72 -30.00
CA ARG A 429 1.83 -11.99 -29.39
C ARG A 429 3.35 -12.18 -29.53
N GLY A 430 3.91 -11.92 -30.70
CA GLY A 430 5.34 -12.02 -30.96
C GLY A 430 6.18 -11.11 -30.07
N LEU A 431 5.75 -9.85 -29.89
CA LEU A 431 6.42 -8.87 -29.03
C LEU A 431 6.38 -9.27 -27.55
N ALA A 432 5.22 -9.75 -27.08
CA ALA A 432 5.07 -10.25 -25.72
C ALA A 432 6.00 -11.44 -25.46
N VAL A 433 6.02 -12.45 -26.34
CA VAL A 433 6.90 -13.63 -26.22
C VAL A 433 8.39 -13.22 -26.27
N ALA A 434 8.76 -12.26 -27.11
CA ALA A 434 10.14 -11.76 -27.19
C ALA A 434 10.61 -11.01 -25.92
N SER A 435 9.73 -10.73 -24.95
CA SER A 435 10.11 -10.09 -23.68
C SER A 435 10.86 -10.99 -22.71
N SER A 436 10.69 -12.32 -22.82
CA SER A 436 11.27 -13.32 -21.93
C SER A 436 11.28 -14.72 -22.56
N GLY A 437 12.37 -15.47 -22.40
CA GLY A 437 12.48 -16.85 -22.91
C GLY A 437 11.57 -17.88 -22.23
N HIS A 438 10.85 -17.50 -21.17
CA HIS A 438 9.93 -18.38 -20.45
C HIS A 438 8.46 -17.94 -20.56
N LEU A 439 8.17 -16.86 -21.31
CA LEU A 439 6.81 -16.35 -21.50
C LEU A 439 6.21 -16.89 -22.79
N GLY A 440 5.00 -17.42 -22.71
CA GLY A 440 4.15 -17.70 -23.86
C GLY A 440 2.87 -16.87 -23.80
N VAL A 441 2.19 -16.66 -24.93
CA VAL A 441 0.88 -15.99 -24.99
C VAL A 441 -0.15 -16.92 -25.64
N THR A 442 -1.17 -17.27 -24.89
CA THR A 442 -2.26 -18.18 -25.32
C THR A 442 -3.49 -17.42 -25.78
N GLY A 443 -3.70 -16.19 -25.32
CA GLY A 443 -4.86 -15.39 -25.67
C GLY A 443 -4.59 -13.89 -25.53
N VAL A 444 -5.28 -13.10 -26.34
CA VAL A 444 -5.44 -11.66 -26.16
C VAL A 444 -6.94 -11.38 -26.05
N SER A 445 -7.34 -10.54 -25.11
CA SER A 445 -8.74 -10.14 -24.96
C SER A 445 -8.85 -8.64 -24.70
N TYR A 446 -10.02 -8.08 -24.99
CA TYR A 446 -10.29 -6.66 -24.93
C TYR A 446 -11.59 -6.43 -24.16
N ASP A 447 -11.53 -5.65 -23.09
CA ASP A 447 -12.69 -5.14 -22.38
C ASP A 447 -12.80 -3.62 -22.61
N CYS A 448 -14.00 -3.05 -22.62
CA CYS A 448 -14.21 -1.60 -22.80
C CYS A 448 -14.92 -1.00 -21.59
N VAL A 449 -14.43 0.15 -21.12
CA VAL A 449 -15.07 0.99 -20.11
C VAL A 449 -14.98 2.45 -20.56
N GLY A 450 -16.09 3.05 -20.98
CA GLY A 450 -16.06 4.36 -21.62
C GLY A 450 -15.19 4.34 -22.88
N THR A 451 -14.28 5.31 -23.01
CA THR A 451 -13.31 5.38 -24.11
C THR A 451 -12.00 4.63 -23.84
N SER A 452 -11.95 3.85 -22.76
CA SER A 452 -10.80 3.03 -22.36
C SER A 452 -10.96 1.60 -22.84
N VAL A 453 -9.91 1.08 -23.48
CA VAL A 453 -9.76 -0.31 -23.92
C VAL A 453 -8.76 -1.01 -23.00
N ILE A 454 -9.21 -2.06 -22.32
CA ILE A 454 -8.36 -2.91 -21.48
C ILE A 454 -7.88 -4.09 -22.32
N LEU A 455 -6.64 -4.03 -22.78
CA LEU A 455 -5.98 -5.12 -23.50
C LEU A 455 -5.36 -6.08 -22.48
N SER A 456 -5.86 -7.31 -22.43
CA SER A 456 -5.38 -8.36 -21.53
C SER A 456 -4.62 -9.44 -22.28
N LEU A 457 -3.43 -9.79 -21.79
CA LEU A 457 -2.64 -10.92 -22.25
C LEU A 457 -2.87 -12.12 -21.31
N ARG A 458 -3.18 -13.27 -21.90
CA ARG A 458 -3.21 -14.57 -21.22
C ARG A 458 -1.89 -15.29 -21.46
N CYS A 459 -1.02 -15.28 -20.45
CA CYS A 459 0.36 -15.74 -20.55
C CYS A 459 0.59 -17.11 -19.91
N THR A 460 1.51 -17.90 -20.45
CA THR A 460 2.16 -19.00 -19.72
C THR A 460 3.50 -18.51 -19.17
N THR A 461 3.85 -18.88 -17.94
CA THR A 461 4.99 -18.30 -17.20
C THR A 461 6.02 -19.32 -16.73
N GLY A 462 5.92 -20.56 -17.25
CA GLY A 462 6.73 -21.70 -16.80
C GLY A 462 6.53 -21.96 -15.30
N ASP A 463 7.63 -22.04 -14.58
CA ASP A 463 7.68 -22.32 -13.13
C ASP A 463 7.76 -21.07 -12.26
N ALA A 464 7.86 -19.89 -12.86
CA ALA A 464 7.74 -18.63 -12.13
C ALA A 464 6.26 -18.32 -11.89
N MET A 465 5.99 -17.59 -10.80
CA MET A 465 4.66 -17.02 -10.56
C MET A 465 4.24 -16.11 -11.72
N GLY A 466 5.19 -15.33 -12.26
CA GLY A 466 5.06 -14.71 -13.58
C GLY A 466 4.66 -13.23 -13.60
N SER A 467 4.38 -12.60 -12.46
CA SER A 467 3.96 -11.20 -12.40
C SER A 467 4.90 -10.24 -13.14
N ASN A 468 6.20 -10.21 -12.78
CA ASN A 468 7.17 -9.30 -13.39
C ASN A 468 7.36 -9.57 -14.90
N MET A 469 7.36 -10.84 -15.28
CA MET A 469 7.52 -11.28 -16.66
C MET A 469 6.33 -10.83 -17.52
N ALA A 470 5.11 -11.03 -17.02
CA ALA A 470 3.89 -10.60 -17.71
C ALA A 470 3.78 -9.07 -17.75
N SER A 471 4.17 -8.35 -16.69
CA SER A 471 4.19 -6.88 -16.68
C SER A 471 5.15 -6.31 -17.72
N LYS A 472 6.36 -6.90 -17.87
CA LYS A 472 7.30 -6.53 -18.91
C LYS A 472 6.73 -6.79 -20.32
N ALA A 473 6.03 -7.91 -20.51
CA ALA A 473 5.39 -8.23 -21.78
C ALA A 473 4.29 -7.23 -22.14
N VAL A 474 3.41 -6.90 -21.19
CA VAL A 474 2.30 -5.97 -21.45
C VAL A 474 2.80 -4.55 -21.70
N SER A 475 3.88 -4.12 -21.04
CA SER A 475 4.50 -2.81 -21.28
C SER A 475 5.00 -2.69 -22.72
N ARG A 476 5.74 -3.68 -23.23
CA ARG A 476 6.18 -3.67 -24.64
C ARG A 476 5.02 -3.69 -25.64
N VAL A 477 3.94 -4.40 -25.30
CA VAL A 477 2.74 -4.42 -26.13
C VAL A 477 2.06 -3.05 -26.11
N SER A 478 1.94 -2.41 -24.95
CA SER A 478 1.35 -1.08 -24.80
C SER A 478 2.09 -0.05 -25.65
N ASP A 479 3.43 0.00 -25.52
CA ASP A 479 4.29 0.89 -26.29
C ASP A 479 4.06 0.71 -27.80
N TYR A 480 4.05 -0.54 -28.27
CA TYR A 480 3.81 -0.85 -29.67
C TYR A 480 2.43 -0.38 -30.15
N VAL A 481 1.37 -0.71 -29.40
CA VAL A 481 -0.01 -0.34 -29.77
C VAL A 481 -0.16 1.18 -29.80
N LYS A 482 0.38 1.88 -28.80
CA LYS A 482 0.38 3.34 -28.73
C LYS A 482 1.08 3.97 -29.92
N THR A 483 2.31 3.55 -30.21
CA THR A 483 3.12 4.12 -31.30
C THR A 483 2.54 3.85 -32.69
N ASN A 484 1.92 2.69 -32.91
CA ASN A 484 1.57 2.23 -34.27
C ASN A 484 0.09 2.40 -34.63
N SER A 485 -0.82 2.49 -33.64
CA SER A 485 -2.25 2.71 -33.93
C SER A 485 -2.59 4.16 -34.24
N GLY A 486 -1.89 5.12 -33.61
CA GLY A 486 -2.24 6.54 -33.66
C GLY A 486 -3.57 6.90 -32.97
N LEU A 487 -4.16 5.97 -32.22
CA LEU A 487 -5.48 6.13 -31.59
C LEU A 487 -5.41 6.33 -30.07
N VAL A 488 -4.30 5.94 -29.43
CA VAL A 488 -4.11 5.98 -27.98
C VAL A 488 -3.69 7.39 -27.53
N GLN A 489 -4.44 7.97 -26.61
CA GLN A 489 -4.14 9.28 -26.00
C GLN A 489 -3.40 9.12 -24.68
N GLU A 490 -3.81 8.14 -23.88
CA GLU A 490 -3.27 7.88 -22.55
C GLU A 490 -3.18 6.37 -22.32
N GLU A 491 -2.21 5.93 -21.52
CA GLU A 491 -2.04 4.53 -21.16
C GLU A 491 -1.74 4.36 -19.68
N PHE A 492 -2.23 3.25 -19.09
CA PHE A 492 -1.84 2.80 -17.76
C PHE A 492 -1.31 1.37 -17.84
N VAL A 493 -0.07 1.20 -17.36
CA VAL A 493 0.72 -0.02 -17.53
C VAL A 493 1.50 -0.34 -16.25
N PRO A 494 1.40 -1.57 -15.70
CA PRO A 494 0.32 -2.52 -15.92
C PRO A 494 -1.00 -2.02 -15.29
N TYR A 495 -2.12 -2.44 -15.84
CA TYR A 495 -3.42 -2.17 -15.23
C TYR A 495 -3.54 -2.87 -13.85
N PRO A 496 -3.92 -2.15 -12.78
CA PRO A 496 -3.79 -2.64 -11.39
C PRO A 496 -4.89 -3.63 -10.97
N GLU A 497 -4.76 -4.88 -11.40
CA GLU A 497 -5.73 -5.97 -11.17
C GLU A 497 -5.27 -7.08 -10.20
N ASP A 498 -3.99 -7.11 -9.82
CA ASP A 498 -3.43 -8.16 -8.95
C ASP A 498 -3.82 -7.98 -7.48
N LYS A 499 -3.75 -9.08 -6.73
CA LYS A 499 -3.87 -9.09 -5.25
C LYS A 499 -5.25 -8.64 -4.76
N LYS A 500 -6.24 -8.68 -5.65
CA LYS A 500 -7.64 -8.31 -5.43
C LYS A 500 -8.52 -9.49 -5.86
N ASN A 501 -9.57 -9.79 -5.10
CA ASN A 501 -10.50 -10.85 -5.45
C ASN A 501 -11.45 -10.38 -6.57
N ILE A 502 -11.17 -10.78 -7.82
CA ILE A 502 -12.02 -10.47 -8.99
C ILE A 502 -12.54 -11.80 -9.58
N PRO A 503 -13.77 -12.25 -9.23
CA PRO A 503 -14.31 -13.56 -9.62
C PRO A 503 -14.26 -13.89 -11.11
N ALA A 504 -14.41 -12.89 -11.98
CA ALA A 504 -14.39 -13.07 -13.43
C ALA A 504 -12.98 -13.18 -14.03
N ARG A 505 -11.92 -12.78 -13.29
CA ARG A 505 -10.53 -12.68 -13.81
C ARG A 505 -9.59 -13.71 -13.20
N LYS A 506 -10.04 -14.96 -13.11
CA LYS A 506 -9.28 -16.11 -12.60
C LYS A 506 -7.95 -16.28 -13.34
N LYS A 507 -6.86 -16.55 -12.62
CA LYS A 507 -5.52 -16.83 -13.16
C LYS A 507 -4.67 -17.71 -12.23
N GLY A 508 -3.47 -18.05 -12.65
CA GLY A 508 -2.61 -19.06 -12.03
C GLY A 508 -2.99 -20.48 -12.46
N LYS A 509 -2.64 -21.44 -11.59
CA LYS A 509 -2.91 -22.86 -11.77
C LYS A 509 -4.33 -23.15 -11.32
N LYS A 510 -5.06 -23.93 -12.11
CA LYS A 510 -6.40 -24.40 -11.80
C LYS A 510 -6.30 -25.87 -11.43
N VAL A 511 -6.55 -26.16 -10.16
CA VAL A 511 -6.28 -27.48 -9.59
C VAL A 511 -7.49 -28.03 -8.86
N ILE A 512 -7.69 -29.34 -8.99
CA ILE A 512 -8.70 -30.10 -8.26
C ILE A 512 -7.97 -31.17 -7.45
N ALA A 513 -8.40 -31.36 -6.21
CA ALA A 513 -8.06 -32.54 -5.43
C ALA A 513 -9.35 -33.28 -5.06
N ARG A 514 -9.33 -34.60 -5.08
CA ARG A 514 -10.44 -35.45 -4.64
C ARG A 514 -9.96 -36.65 -3.85
N THR A 515 -10.81 -37.15 -2.97
CA THR A 515 -10.60 -38.37 -2.20
C THR A 515 -11.93 -39.08 -2.00
N VAL A 516 -11.88 -40.39 -1.75
CA VAL A 516 -13.05 -41.19 -1.38
C VAL A 516 -12.85 -41.62 0.06
N LEU A 517 -13.83 -41.32 0.92
CA LEU A 517 -13.80 -41.57 2.36
C LEU A 517 -14.66 -42.77 2.70
N LYS A 518 -14.11 -43.68 3.52
CA LYS A 518 -14.78 -44.89 4.00
C LYS A 518 -15.39 -44.66 5.37
N GLU A 519 -16.60 -45.18 5.60
CA GLU A 519 -17.35 -44.97 6.86
C GLU A 519 -16.58 -45.47 8.09
N ASP A 520 -15.99 -46.66 8.03
CA ASP A 520 -15.24 -47.25 9.13
C ASP A 520 -14.01 -46.41 9.51
N VAL A 521 -13.30 -45.89 8.51
CA VAL A 521 -12.13 -45.01 8.69
C VAL A 521 -12.55 -43.69 9.34
N VAL A 522 -13.52 -42.98 8.75
CA VAL A 522 -13.96 -41.67 9.26
C VAL A 522 -14.49 -41.80 10.68
N ARG A 523 -15.35 -42.79 10.94
CA ARG A 523 -15.91 -43.03 12.27
C ARG A 523 -14.84 -43.36 13.31
N LYS A 524 -13.87 -44.22 12.97
CA LYS A 524 -12.77 -44.58 13.89
C LYS A 524 -11.84 -43.40 14.17
N MET A 525 -11.56 -42.57 13.17
CA MET A 525 -10.57 -41.49 13.28
C MET A 525 -11.13 -40.19 13.83
N THR A 526 -12.43 -39.94 13.64
CA THR A 526 -13.07 -38.65 13.94
C THR A 526 -14.31 -38.73 14.81
N ARG A 527 -14.85 -39.94 15.04
CA ARG A 527 -16.12 -40.20 15.74
C ARG A 527 -17.36 -39.66 15.02
N VAL A 528 -17.20 -39.21 13.77
CA VAL A 528 -18.26 -38.68 12.91
C VAL A 528 -18.63 -39.72 11.83
N GLY A 529 -19.90 -39.79 11.42
CA GLY A 529 -20.33 -40.61 10.29
C GLY A 529 -20.33 -39.85 8.95
N LEU A 530 -20.29 -40.55 7.83
CA LEU A 530 -20.26 -39.92 6.49
C LEU A 530 -21.48 -39.02 6.23
N ASP A 531 -22.67 -39.40 6.69
CA ASP A 531 -23.90 -38.59 6.54
C ASP A 531 -23.79 -37.23 7.23
N GLN A 532 -23.23 -37.20 8.44
CA GLN A 532 -23.01 -35.96 9.19
C GLN A 532 -22.00 -35.07 8.47
N LEU A 533 -20.88 -35.65 8.02
CA LEU A 533 -19.84 -34.94 7.30
C LEU A 533 -20.38 -34.35 5.99
N ALA A 534 -21.11 -35.16 5.20
CA ALA A 534 -21.72 -34.73 3.95
C ALA A 534 -22.78 -33.64 4.16
N SER A 535 -23.60 -33.77 5.20
CA SER A 535 -24.58 -32.75 5.59
C SER A 535 -23.90 -31.43 5.93
N TYR A 536 -22.84 -31.46 6.73
CA TYR A 536 -22.10 -30.26 7.11
C TYR A 536 -21.48 -29.56 5.90
N ILE A 537 -20.74 -30.29 5.06
CA ILE A 537 -20.10 -29.72 3.86
C ILE A 537 -21.15 -29.07 2.94
N ARG A 538 -22.25 -29.77 2.65
CA ARG A 538 -23.32 -29.23 1.79
C ARG A 538 -24.00 -28.00 2.40
N ASN A 539 -24.37 -28.06 3.67
CA ASN A 539 -25.09 -26.96 4.32
C ASN A 539 -24.20 -25.74 4.48
N TYR A 540 -22.93 -25.91 4.85
CA TYR A 540 -21.98 -24.81 4.96
C TYR A 540 -21.76 -24.12 3.61
N LYS A 541 -21.53 -24.91 2.55
CA LYS A 541 -21.48 -24.40 1.17
C LYS A 541 -22.74 -23.60 0.79
N ASN A 542 -23.92 -24.13 1.11
CA ASN A 542 -25.19 -23.47 0.78
C ASN A 542 -25.37 -22.15 1.53
N VAL A 543 -24.93 -22.06 2.80
CA VAL A 543 -24.95 -20.81 3.57
C VAL A 543 -24.03 -19.78 2.93
N LEU A 544 -22.81 -20.16 2.55
CA LEU A 544 -21.89 -19.25 1.86
C LEU A 544 -22.46 -18.77 0.52
N ALA A 545 -23.09 -19.66 -0.24
CA ALA A 545 -23.76 -19.31 -1.49
C ALA A 545 -24.94 -18.35 -1.28
N LEU A 546 -25.76 -18.59 -0.25
CA LEU A 546 -26.88 -17.72 0.13
C LEU A 546 -26.41 -16.28 0.42
N HIS A 547 -25.23 -16.12 1.00
CA HIS A 547 -24.62 -14.82 1.29
C HIS A 547 -23.79 -14.24 0.14
N GLY A 548 -23.80 -14.86 -1.04
CA GLY A 548 -23.04 -14.38 -2.21
C GLY A 548 -21.53 -14.47 -2.06
N SER A 549 -21.04 -15.38 -1.19
CA SER A 549 -19.60 -15.56 -1.01
C SER A 549 -18.94 -16.02 -2.32
N PRO A 550 -17.83 -15.37 -2.76
CA PRO A 550 -17.08 -15.80 -3.94
C PRO A 550 -16.27 -17.09 -3.69
N SER A 551 -16.25 -17.57 -2.44
CA SER A 551 -15.55 -18.78 -2.03
C SER A 551 -16.46 -19.67 -1.19
N LEU A 552 -16.51 -20.94 -1.56
CA LEU A 552 -17.47 -21.94 -1.06
C LEU A 552 -16.72 -23.12 -0.41
N ASN A 553 -15.93 -22.82 0.60
CA ASN A 553 -15.11 -23.77 1.37
C ASN A 553 -15.22 -23.46 2.87
N ILE A 554 -14.69 -24.34 3.73
CA ILE A 554 -14.75 -24.20 5.18
C ILE A 554 -13.60 -23.31 5.68
N HIS A 555 -12.35 -23.62 5.33
CA HIS A 555 -11.18 -22.88 5.81
C HIS A 555 -9.93 -22.99 4.92
N ALA A 556 -10.09 -23.09 3.60
CA ALA A 556 -9.02 -23.33 2.64
C ALA A 556 -7.92 -22.25 2.72
N VAL A 557 -8.31 -21.02 3.04
CA VAL A 557 -7.39 -19.87 3.17
C VAL A 557 -6.38 -20.08 4.30
N ASN A 558 -6.75 -20.70 5.42
CA ASN A 558 -5.82 -20.93 6.54
C ASN A 558 -4.68 -21.86 6.12
N GLY A 559 -5.01 -22.97 5.45
CA GLY A 559 -4.02 -23.90 4.92
C GLY A 559 -3.19 -23.28 3.80
N MET A 560 -3.85 -22.54 2.91
CA MET A 560 -3.17 -21.85 1.82
C MET A 560 -2.15 -20.83 2.34
N ALA A 561 -2.51 -20.03 3.34
CA ALA A 561 -1.59 -19.10 3.99
C ALA A 561 -0.38 -19.83 4.58
N ALA A 562 -0.61 -20.95 5.27
CA ALA A 562 0.46 -21.71 5.89
C ALA A 562 1.41 -22.37 4.86
N LEU A 563 0.87 -22.79 3.72
CA LEU A 563 1.65 -23.35 2.61
C LEU A 563 2.40 -22.24 1.84
N PHE A 564 1.74 -21.10 1.57
CA PHE A 564 2.38 -19.95 0.91
C PHE A 564 3.58 -19.47 1.71
N GLN A 565 3.40 -19.31 3.02
CA GLN A 565 4.46 -18.92 3.93
C GLN A 565 5.57 -19.97 4.00
N ALA A 566 5.24 -21.26 4.08
CA ALA A 566 6.25 -22.32 4.11
C ALA A 566 7.07 -22.41 2.82
N PHE A 567 6.47 -22.12 1.65
CA PHE A 567 7.12 -22.26 0.35
C PHE A 567 7.63 -20.95 -0.25
N GLY A 568 7.64 -19.84 0.51
CA GLY A 568 8.16 -18.55 0.04
C GLY A 568 7.36 -17.94 -1.12
N GLN A 569 6.04 -18.15 -1.13
CA GLN A 569 5.12 -17.59 -2.12
C GLN A 569 4.72 -16.16 -1.72
N ASP A 570 4.20 -15.37 -2.67
CA ASP A 570 3.75 -14.00 -2.38
C ASP A 570 2.39 -14.03 -1.64
N MET A 571 2.44 -13.72 -0.35
CA MET A 571 1.29 -13.72 0.55
C MET A 571 0.17 -12.76 0.13
N ALA A 572 0.47 -11.70 -0.63
CA ALA A 572 -0.56 -10.76 -1.06
C ALA A 572 -1.52 -11.36 -2.10
N TYR A 573 -1.16 -12.47 -2.74
CA TYR A 573 -2.08 -13.20 -3.63
C TYR A 573 -3.10 -14.07 -2.88
N LEU A 574 -3.01 -14.20 -1.55
CA LEU A 574 -4.00 -14.97 -0.78
C LEU A 574 -5.42 -14.46 -0.99
N GLY A 575 -5.61 -13.15 -1.10
CA GLY A 575 -6.94 -12.57 -1.37
C GLY A 575 -7.54 -13.10 -2.68
N GLU A 576 -6.72 -13.22 -3.73
CA GLU A 576 -7.14 -13.72 -5.04
C GLU A 576 -7.25 -15.25 -5.10
N CYS A 577 -6.31 -15.96 -4.45
CA CYS A 577 -6.28 -17.42 -4.40
C CYS A 577 -7.29 -18.01 -3.40
N SER A 578 -7.92 -17.17 -2.57
CA SER A 578 -8.92 -17.59 -1.58
C SER A 578 -10.15 -18.27 -2.17
N GLN A 579 -10.38 -18.14 -3.48
CA GLN A 579 -11.45 -18.81 -4.19
C GLN A 579 -11.25 -20.33 -4.18
N ALA A 580 -12.20 -21.03 -3.58
CA ALA A 580 -12.23 -22.48 -3.55
C ALA A 580 -13.68 -22.97 -3.50
N VAL A 581 -13.94 -24.15 -4.04
CA VAL A 581 -15.22 -24.83 -3.90
C VAL A 581 -14.96 -26.22 -3.34
N VAL A 582 -15.55 -26.51 -2.18
CA VAL A 582 -15.56 -27.85 -1.60
C VAL A 582 -16.89 -28.50 -1.90
N ASP A 583 -16.86 -29.73 -2.38
CA ASP A 583 -18.07 -30.49 -2.69
C ASP A 583 -17.96 -31.93 -2.25
N CYS A 584 -19.11 -32.58 -2.07
CA CYS A 584 -19.19 -33.99 -1.73
C CYS A 584 -20.39 -34.69 -2.34
N ARG A 585 -20.23 -35.98 -2.62
CA ARG A 585 -21.32 -36.86 -3.10
C ARG A 585 -21.10 -38.28 -2.64
N PHE A 586 -22.20 -38.99 -2.39
CA PHE A 586 -22.15 -40.42 -2.14
C PHE A 586 -21.95 -41.20 -3.45
N LEU A 587 -21.09 -42.20 -3.39
CA LEU A 587 -20.90 -43.17 -4.46
C LEU A 587 -21.90 -44.33 -4.31
N PRO A 588 -22.15 -45.13 -5.36
CA PRO A 588 -22.99 -46.33 -5.26
C PRO A 588 -22.52 -47.35 -4.21
N SER A 589 -21.23 -47.32 -3.83
CA SER A 589 -20.68 -48.16 -2.75
C SER A 589 -21.14 -47.75 -1.35
N GLY A 590 -21.71 -46.55 -1.18
CA GLY A 590 -22.00 -45.95 0.12
C GLY A 590 -20.85 -45.10 0.67
N ASP A 591 -19.68 -45.09 0.03
CA ASP A 591 -18.56 -44.22 0.39
C ASP A 591 -18.83 -42.76 -0.01
N LEU A 592 -18.15 -41.83 0.62
CA LEU A 592 -18.29 -40.39 0.35
C LEU A 592 -17.10 -39.87 -0.47
N GLU A 593 -17.35 -39.45 -1.70
CA GLU A 593 -16.38 -38.68 -2.47
C GLU A 593 -16.41 -37.23 -1.97
N VAL A 594 -15.23 -36.66 -1.67
CA VAL A 594 -15.05 -35.26 -1.31
C VAL A 594 -13.99 -34.65 -2.22
N SER A 595 -14.22 -33.42 -2.68
CA SER A 595 -13.31 -32.71 -3.55
C SER A 595 -13.17 -31.24 -3.19
N ILE A 596 -12.04 -30.65 -3.55
CA ILE A 596 -11.83 -29.21 -3.55
C ILE A 596 -11.36 -28.77 -4.94
N THR A 597 -11.94 -27.69 -5.43
CA THR A 597 -11.54 -27.02 -6.67
C THR A 597 -10.97 -25.65 -6.35
N LEU A 598 -9.72 -25.41 -6.73
CA LEU A 598 -9.03 -24.13 -6.64
C LEU A 598 -8.91 -23.55 -8.07
N PRO A 599 -9.83 -22.66 -8.48
CA PRO A 599 -9.82 -22.07 -9.82
C PRO A 599 -8.71 -21.04 -10.04
N THR A 600 -8.09 -20.59 -8.96
CA THR A 600 -7.04 -19.56 -8.94
C THR A 600 -6.00 -19.95 -7.90
N LEU A 601 -4.86 -20.49 -8.34
CA LEU A 601 -3.72 -20.74 -7.46
C LEU A 601 -2.44 -20.18 -8.08
N ILE A 602 -2.02 -19.02 -7.56
CA ILE A 602 -0.88 -18.26 -8.08
C ILE A 602 0.33 -18.62 -7.24
N LEU A 603 1.25 -19.39 -7.82
CA LEU A 603 2.46 -19.86 -7.16
C LEU A 603 3.61 -20.03 -8.17
N GLY A 604 4.82 -20.15 -7.66
CA GLY A 604 6.02 -20.49 -8.43
C GLY A 604 6.99 -21.34 -7.62
N THR A 605 7.88 -22.03 -8.34
CA THR A 605 8.99 -22.80 -7.77
C THR A 605 10.35 -22.22 -8.12
N VAL A 606 10.34 -21.09 -8.86
CA VAL A 606 11.50 -20.27 -9.22
C VAL A 606 11.15 -18.78 -9.06
N GLY A 607 12.09 -18.00 -8.53
CA GLY A 607 12.00 -16.55 -8.40
C GLY A 607 11.22 -16.06 -7.17
N GLY A 608 11.32 -14.76 -6.89
CA GLY A 608 10.73 -14.17 -5.69
C GLY A 608 11.32 -14.75 -4.41
N GLY A 609 10.48 -15.09 -3.43
CA GLY A 609 10.92 -15.67 -2.16
C GLY A 609 11.53 -17.06 -2.29
N THR A 610 11.20 -17.84 -3.33
CA THR A 610 11.63 -19.25 -3.44
C THR A 610 13.14 -19.44 -3.52
N GLY A 611 13.91 -18.39 -3.82
CA GLY A 611 15.36 -18.40 -3.86
C GLY A 611 16.04 -18.36 -2.48
N LEU A 612 15.33 -17.95 -1.42
CA LEU A 612 15.92 -17.86 -0.08
C LEU A 612 16.18 -19.25 0.52
N PRO A 613 17.26 -19.45 1.29
CA PRO A 613 17.68 -20.77 1.76
C PRO A 613 16.59 -21.59 2.46
N ALA A 614 15.80 -20.98 3.34
CA ALA A 614 14.72 -21.66 4.06
C ALA A 614 13.63 -22.17 3.11
N PHE A 615 13.20 -21.35 2.15
CA PHE A 615 12.15 -21.71 1.20
C PHE A 615 12.62 -22.70 0.14
N ARG A 616 13.91 -22.64 -0.23
CA ARG A 616 14.55 -23.70 -1.03
C ARG A 616 14.50 -25.04 -0.32
N ALA A 617 14.81 -25.07 0.98
CA ALA A 617 14.77 -26.29 1.78
C ALA A 617 13.35 -26.86 1.88
N THR A 618 12.34 -26.05 2.19
CA THR A 618 10.96 -26.53 2.29
C THR A 618 10.41 -27.01 0.94
N LEU A 619 10.70 -26.32 -0.16
CA LEU A 619 10.35 -26.80 -1.51
C LEU A 619 11.08 -28.12 -1.84
N SER A 620 12.31 -28.29 -1.39
CA SER A 620 13.09 -29.52 -1.62
C SER A 620 12.55 -30.72 -0.84
N VAL A 621 11.98 -30.51 0.35
CA VAL A 621 11.32 -31.57 1.15
C VAL A 621 10.20 -32.26 0.34
N VAL A 622 9.53 -31.53 -0.54
CA VAL A 622 8.45 -32.06 -1.40
C VAL A 622 8.88 -32.25 -2.86
N ASP A 623 10.19 -32.19 -3.15
CA ASP A 623 10.77 -32.24 -4.50
C ASP A 623 10.04 -31.29 -5.47
N CYS A 624 9.92 -30.03 -5.06
CA CYS A 624 9.29 -28.97 -5.86
C CYS A 624 10.18 -27.74 -6.05
N TYR A 625 11.47 -27.79 -5.71
CA TYR A 625 12.38 -26.67 -6.02
C TYR A 625 12.85 -26.74 -7.48
N GLY A 626 12.82 -25.61 -8.20
CA GLY A 626 13.35 -25.51 -9.56
C GLY A 626 12.31 -25.63 -10.67
N THR A 627 12.77 -25.99 -11.87
CA THR A 627 11.98 -26.03 -13.12
C THR A 627 11.20 -27.34 -13.29
N GLY A 628 10.07 -27.28 -13.99
CA GLY A 628 9.14 -28.39 -14.20
C GLY A 628 8.37 -28.83 -12.96
N LYS A 629 8.24 -27.98 -11.94
CA LYS A 629 7.73 -28.36 -10.61
C LYS A 629 6.56 -27.51 -10.11
N ALA A 630 6.23 -26.38 -10.75
CA ALA A 630 5.15 -25.52 -10.25
C ALA A 630 3.78 -26.21 -10.24
N ARG A 631 3.47 -27.01 -11.26
CA ARG A 631 2.19 -27.76 -11.30
C ARG A 631 2.16 -28.90 -10.27
N LYS A 632 3.30 -29.57 -10.04
CA LYS A 632 3.46 -30.56 -8.97
C LYS A 632 3.17 -29.94 -7.60
N LEU A 633 3.72 -28.76 -7.33
CA LEU A 633 3.46 -28.03 -6.08
C LEU A 633 1.98 -27.69 -5.93
N ALA A 634 1.32 -27.23 -7.00
CA ALA A 634 -0.12 -26.92 -7.00
C ALA A 634 -0.97 -28.14 -6.61
N GLU A 635 -0.66 -29.33 -7.13
CA GLU A 635 -1.35 -30.57 -6.77
C GLU A 635 -1.13 -30.95 -5.31
N ILE A 636 0.10 -30.86 -4.80
CA ILE A 636 0.42 -31.15 -3.39
C ILE A 636 -0.35 -30.21 -2.47
N MET A 637 -0.36 -28.90 -2.77
CA MET A 637 -1.09 -27.91 -1.98
C MET A 637 -2.59 -28.19 -1.98
N ALA A 638 -3.20 -28.48 -3.14
CA ALA A 638 -4.62 -28.79 -3.23
C ALA A 638 -5.01 -30.01 -2.39
N ALA A 639 -4.18 -31.06 -2.40
CA ALA A 639 -4.40 -32.27 -1.61
C ALA A 639 -4.32 -32.01 -0.10
N VAL A 640 -3.35 -31.20 0.34
CA VAL A 640 -3.23 -30.80 1.76
C VAL A 640 -4.40 -29.92 2.20
N ILE A 641 -4.83 -28.98 1.35
CA ILE A 641 -6.00 -28.14 1.63
C ILE A 641 -7.27 -28.99 1.75
N LEU A 642 -7.47 -29.99 0.88
CA LEU A 642 -8.58 -30.94 1.00
C LEU A 642 -8.55 -31.70 2.35
N GLY A 643 -7.35 -32.10 2.79
CA GLY A 643 -7.16 -32.70 4.11
C GLY A 643 -7.59 -31.77 5.24
N GLY A 644 -7.22 -30.49 5.16
CA GLY A 644 -7.69 -29.45 6.07
C GLY A 644 -9.20 -29.38 6.16
N GLU A 645 -9.87 -29.25 5.00
CA GLU A 645 -11.34 -29.17 4.91
C GLU A 645 -12.03 -30.35 5.60
N ILE A 646 -11.56 -31.57 5.33
CA ILE A 646 -12.09 -32.79 5.95
C ILE A 646 -11.84 -32.79 7.47
N GLY A 647 -10.62 -32.42 7.88
CA GLY A 647 -10.24 -32.36 9.29
C GLY A 647 -11.07 -31.33 10.08
N CYS A 648 -11.31 -30.17 9.49
CA CYS A 648 -12.13 -29.11 10.07
C CYS A 648 -13.60 -29.50 10.13
N ALA A 649 -14.17 -29.98 9.02
CA ALA A 649 -15.56 -30.45 8.97
C ALA A 649 -15.83 -31.52 10.02
N ALA A 650 -14.92 -32.48 10.18
CA ALA A 650 -15.03 -33.53 11.18
C ALA A 650 -14.98 -32.97 12.61
N ALA A 651 -14.07 -32.04 12.91
CA ALA A 651 -13.97 -31.41 14.23
C ALA A 651 -15.21 -30.58 14.59
N GLN A 652 -15.83 -29.95 13.59
CA GLN A 652 -17.09 -29.21 13.75
C GLN A 652 -18.25 -30.16 14.03
N CYS A 653 -18.33 -31.28 13.29
CA CYS A 653 -19.37 -32.29 13.51
C CYS A 653 -19.26 -33.00 14.86
N SER A 654 -18.04 -33.19 15.39
CA SER A 654 -17.81 -33.84 16.69
C SER A 654 -17.87 -32.88 17.89
N ASN A 655 -18.11 -31.58 17.68
CA ASN A 655 -18.00 -30.51 18.69
C ASN A 655 -16.61 -30.44 19.37
N GLU A 656 -15.57 -30.99 18.75
CA GLU A 656 -14.20 -30.99 19.29
C GLU A 656 -13.44 -29.71 18.92
N PHE A 657 -14.00 -28.85 18.05
CA PHE A 657 -13.36 -27.63 17.57
C PHE A 657 -12.93 -26.70 18.73
N VAL A 658 -13.85 -26.34 19.63
CA VAL A 658 -13.57 -25.44 20.76
C VAL A 658 -12.54 -26.07 21.72
N ALA A 659 -12.73 -27.34 22.08
CA ALA A 659 -11.82 -28.04 23.00
C ALA A 659 -10.39 -28.17 22.45
N ALA A 660 -10.24 -28.39 21.14
CA ALA A 660 -8.93 -28.44 20.50
C ALA A 660 -8.22 -27.07 20.56
N HIS A 661 -8.94 -25.98 20.26
CA HIS A 661 -8.40 -24.62 20.37
C HIS A 661 -8.04 -24.24 21.81
N GLU A 662 -8.84 -24.67 22.80
CA GLU A 662 -8.50 -24.43 24.21
C GLU A 662 -7.28 -25.21 24.70
N PHE A 663 -7.08 -26.44 24.21
CA PHE A 663 -6.00 -27.31 24.65
C PHE A 663 -4.66 -27.03 23.96
N LEU A 664 -4.67 -26.77 22.64
CA LEU A 664 -3.45 -26.54 21.85
C LEU A 664 -3.20 -25.08 21.48
N GLY A 665 -4.17 -24.19 21.68
CA GLY A 665 -4.10 -22.78 21.29
C GLY A 665 -3.89 -21.78 22.44
N LYS A 666 -3.80 -22.23 23.72
CA LYS A 666 -3.52 -21.33 24.85
C LYS A 666 -2.03 -21.05 25.03
N ASN A 667 -1.67 -19.79 25.24
CA ASN A 667 -0.33 -19.30 25.62
C ASN A 667 0.14 -19.69 27.05
N ARG A 668 -0.51 -20.68 27.68
CA ARG A 668 -0.11 -21.24 28.99
C ARG A 668 -0.25 -22.76 28.93
N PRO A 669 0.78 -23.49 28.46
CA PRO A 669 0.79 -24.93 28.63
C PRO A 669 0.88 -25.21 30.13
N THR A 670 -0.13 -25.86 30.70
CA THR A 670 0.01 -26.49 32.01
C THR A 670 0.96 -27.68 31.84
N ASP A 671 1.89 -27.90 32.77
CA ASP A 671 2.94 -28.93 32.71
C ASP A 671 2.42 -30.38 32.52
N ALA A 672 1.10 -30.58 32.51
CA ALA A 672 0.46 -31.80 32.10
C ALA A 672 0.21 -31.81 30.58
N VAL A 673 1.26 -31.95 29.77
CA VAL A 673 1.12 -32.35 28.37
C VAL A 673 0.62 -33.79 28.32
N VAL A 674 -0.71 -33.99 28.38
CA VAL A 674 -1.31 -35.26 27.97
C VAL A 674 -1.04 -35.39 26.48
N GLN A 675 -0.15 -36.31 26.11
CA GLN A 675 0.14 -36.66 24.72
C GLN A 675 -1.14 -37.14 24.03
N VAL A 676 -1.89 -36.23 23.39
CA VAL A 676 -2.81 -36.62 22.34
C VAL A 676 -1.95 -37.30 21.28
N ALA A 677 -2.25 -38.57 20.96
CA ALA A 677 -1.44 -39.42 20.11
C ALA A 677 -1.08 -38.71 18.79
N ARG A 678 0.12 -38.13 18.73
CA ARG A 678 0.65 -37.48 17.53
C ARG A 678 0.76 -38.56 16.45
N PRO A 679 0.34 -38.30 15.21
CA PRO A 679 0.75 -39.15 14.09
C PRO A 679 2.28 -39.25 14.14
N ARG A 680 2.82 -40.45 14.33
CA ARG A 680 4.27 -40.66 14.20
C ARG A 680 4.60 -40.44 12.72
N LEU A 681 5.34 -39.39 12.42
CA LEU A 681 6.07 -39.31 11.16
C LEU A 681 7.01 -40.53 11.12
N PRO A 682 7.13 -41.24 9.99
CA PRO A 682 8.13 -42.30 9.87
C PRO A 682 9.51 -41.66 9.98
N VAL A 683 10.12 -41.77 11.17
CA VAL A 683 11.50 -41.38 11.43
C VAL A 683 12.31 -42.67 11.46
N GLY A 684 13.10 -42.93 10.42
CA GLY A 684 14.04 -44.05 10.38
C GLY A 684 13.65 -45.26 9.53
N GLU A 685 12.46 -45.29 8.93
CA GLU A 685 12.16 -46.20 7.81
C GLU A 685 12.26 -45.40 6.52
N SER A 686 13.06 -45.87 5.57
CA SER A 686 13.28 -45.15 4.32
C SER A 686 11.93 -44.98 3.61
N VAL A 687 11.65 -43.78 3.09
CA VAL A 687 10.50 -43.51 2.20
C VAL A 687 10.53 -44.41 0.95
N ASN A 688 11.60 -45.18 0.73
CA ASN A 688 11.79 -46.12 -0.37
C ASN A 688 11.36 -47.57 -0.09
N ASP A 689 11.09 -47.98 1.15
CA ASP A 689 10.81 -49.40 1.46
C ASP A 689 9.38 -49.84 1.11
N ALA A 690 8.45 -48.92 0.89
CA ALA A 690 7.09 -49.24 0.41
C ALA A 690 7.05 -49.71 -1.06
N THR A 691 8.14 -49.54 -1.82
CA THR A 691 8.24 -49.92 -3.24
C THR A 691 8.79 -51.33 -3.51
N ARG A 692 9.12 -52.11 -2.48
CA ARG A 692 9.75 -53.45 -2.66
C ARG A 692 8.94 -54.66 -2.16
N SER A 693 7.70 -54.48 -1.70
CA SER A 693 6.84 -55.58 -1.23
C SER A 693 5.71 -55.99 -2.20
N LEU A 694 5.72 -55.50 -3.44
CA LEU A 694 4.84 -55.97 -4.51
C LEU A 694 5.68 -56.28 -5.76
N ALA A 695 6.38 -57.41 -5.69
CA ALA A 695 6.93 -58.14 -6.82
C ALA A 695 6.57 -59.61 -6.64
#